data_AF-A0A2N0KME5-F1
#
_entry.id   AF-A0A2N0KME5-F1
#
_cell.length_a   1.000
_cell.length_b   1.000
_cell.length_c   1.000
_cell.angle_alpha   90.00
_cell.angle_beta   90.00
_cell.angle_gamma   90.00
#
_symmetry.space_group_name_H-M   'P 1'
#
loop_
_entity.id
_entity.type
_entity.pdbx_description
1 polymer ?
#
loop_
_entity_poly.entity_id
_entity_poly.type
_entity_poly.pdbx_seq_one_letter_code
_entity_poly.pdbx_strand_id
1 'polypeptide(L)'
;MASYKKHEAQDWAWETIKGQWTTLITPFTPDNRIDVDGIKRNIRHVRSLGTTGAGCTWNMGEFWSLTYDERIQVMDATAEEAAGKWPIGAHVTHTSASDMVSLAQHAEATGFDLLIVAPSYMATKTEDQVVEFVRILADNTNLAIMFYNSPQFGIIMSPYGLGRVCSIPNVVGVKEASFNQQISIETHLSLGKDHVISTPDEWIFFKGQELGIQQQAMFANTSDWRFDVPGVNNYVQWIDRACRGDLDETFYDNKLRRLKELSDTWWTRTQTKFNGALPVSMVKHWGELMGMSAGSVRPPLFDLSPVEKSELREELQPLKPVPAPPVIHAQPTRSRGSWLDGNNNFASGMLLMVSVQNMEEAMEAEQGGADVVDVKNLQEALVGSGHPNIVKAVRGIMPVEKHVSVTLGVVPNQPGTVAMAVYAAAVMDATSVKVGFQEANYDQAVEVLRESRMALEGFNTKLVGSVFADNEMFENGLDPMCMVELAKDGECDGFLIDTLTKDGRNLFDFMSEPVLKDIVLKGKELGMSTALSGHLKIADLDELARINPDIVGVRGAVCGNGERDRAVAWEAVAEFKRQLDLRKSGEVDVYDGEEIPVTGSGGWIVIDGRGKSCAGVIAALTRQVDMDKDSFVEAILADALNIYDVSLWAEKAGHEVMTKRTDPDGTTRVLIRP
;
A
#
# COMPACT_ATOMS: atom_id res chain seq x y z
N MET A 1 12.93 30.54 17.56
CA MET A 1 12.30 31.86 17.77
C MET A 1 11.34 32.09 16.63
N ALA A 2 10.16 32.64 16.91
CA ALA A 2 9.16 32.97 15.91
C ALA A 2 9.74 33.86 14.80
N SER A 3 9.33 33.62 13.56
CA SER A 3 9.88 34.31 12.38
C SER A 3 9.26 35.68 12.11
N TYR A 4 8.41 36.18 13.01
CA TYR A 4 7.63 37.41 12.83
C TYR A 4 7.73 38.31 14.06
N LYS A 5 7.50 39.61 13.86
CA LYS A 5 7.33 40.61 14.93
C LYS A 5 5.88 40.71 15.36
N LYS A 6 5.63 41.24 16.55
CA LYS A 6 4.28 41.37 17.13
C LYS A 6 3.23 41.99 16.19
N HIS A 7 3.59 42.98 15.38
CA HIS A 7 2.67 43.62 14.43
C HIS A 7 2.46 42.85 13.11
N GLU A 8 3.32 41.86 12.83
CA GLU A 8 3.24 40.94 11.68
C GLU A 8 2.49 39.65 12.05
N ALA A 9 2.06 39.51 13.32
CA ALA A 9 1.44 38.29 13.84
C ALA A 9 0.19 37.87 13.05
N GLN A 10 -0.65 38.83 12.64
CA GLN A 10 -1.86 38.55 11.88
C GLN A 10 -1.53 38.03 10.47
N ASP A 11 -0.56 38.64 9.77
CA ASP A 11 -0.10 38.19 8.46
C ASP A 11 0.52 36.79 8.54
N TRP A 12 1.36 36.56 9.55
CA TRP A 12 1.91 35.24 9.83
C TRP A 12 0.80 34.19 10.05
N ALA A 13 -0.25 34.55 10.80
CA ALA A 13 -1.37 33.65 11.07
C ALA A 13 -2.15 33.31 9.80
N TRP A 14 -2.37 34.29 8.93
CA TRP A 14 -2.98 34.08 7.61
C TRP A 14 -2.13 33.19 6.69
N GLU A 15 -0.81 33.23 6.81
CA GLU A 15 0.08 32.40 6.00
C GLU A 15 0.21 30.97 6.54
N THR A 16 0.25 30.84 7.88
CA THR A 16 0.72 29.63 8.57
C THR A 16 -0.41 28.78 9.18
N ILE A 17 -1.47 29.40 9.71
CA ILE A 17 -2.57 28.68 10.36
C ILE A 17 -3.58 28.26 9.30
N LYS A 18 -3.27 27.16 8.60
CA LYS A 18 -4.09 26.59 7.51
C LYS A 18 -4.28 25.09 7.67
N GLY A 19 -5.37 24.56 7.12
CA GLY A 19 -5.62 23.12 7.10
C GLY A 19 -5.81 22.53 8.50
N GLN A 20 -5.37 21.29 8.69
CA GLN A 20 -5.53 20.59 9.97
C GLN A 20 -4.41 20.92 10.98
N TRP A 21 -4.79 21.57 12.09
CA TRP A 21 -3.94 21.75 13.27
C TRP A 21 -4.36 20.82 14.40
N THR A 22 -3.44 20.00 14.89
CA THR A 22 -3.75 18.94 15.84
C THR A 22 -3.68 19.37 17.30
N THR A 23 -4.46 18.71 18.16
CA THR A 23 -4.30 18.77 19.62
C THR A 23 -3.53 17.55 20.12
N LEU A 24 -2.37 17.77 20.73
CA LEU A 24 -1.62 16.70 21.39
C LEU A 24 -2.25 16.36 22.75
N ILE A 25 -2.30 15.05 23.04
CA ILE A 25 -2.54 14.53 24.39
C ILE A 25 -1.21 14.46 25.16
N THR A 26 -1.28 14.51 26.49
CA THR A 26 -0.11 14.31 27.35
C THR A 26 -0.06 12.86 27.80
N PRO A 27 0.89 12.05 27.28
CA PRO A 27 1.02 10.68 27.71
C PRO A 27 1.68 10.57 29.09
N PHE A 28 1.22 9.60 29.88
CA PHE A 28 1.82 9.29 31.17
C PHE A 28 2.33 7.85 31.20
N THR A 29 3.44 7.69 31.90
CA THR A 29 4.02 6.40 32.28
C THR A 29 3.16 5.69 33.34
N PRO A 30 3.30 4.36 33.55
CA PRO A 30 2.56 3.63 34.56
C PRO A 30 2.74 4.14 36.00
N ASP A 31 3.86 4.82 36.28
CA ASP A 31 4.15 5.49 37.55
C ASP A 31 3.71 6.97 37.57
N ASN A 32 2.81 7.36 36.67
CA ASN A 32 2.16 8.66 36.60
C ASN A 32 3.13 9.84 36.36
N ARG A 33 4.27 9.61 35.71
CA ARG A 33 5.18 10.68 35.23
C ARG A 33 4.92 10.99 33.75
N ILE A 34 5.29 12.19 33.30
CA ILE A 34 5.24 12.57 31.89
C ILE A 34 6.06 11.60 31.05
N ASP A 35 5.45 11.01 30.02
CA ASP A 35 6.14 10.18 29.03
C ASP A 35 6.68 11.06 27.89
N VAL A 36 7.87 11.63 28.11
CA VAL A 36 8.54 12.52 27.13
C VAL A 36 8.75 11.81 25.78
N ASP A 37 9.15 10.54 25.80
CA ASP A 37 9.34 9.77 24.56
C ASP A 37 8.00 9.50 23.87
N GLY A 38 6.94 9.28 24.64
CA GLY A 38 5.57 9.20 24.16
C GLY A 38 5.11 10.48 23.46
N ILE A 39 5.42 11.65 24.01
CA ILE A 39 5.12 12.95 23.38
C ILE A 39 5.80 13.04 22.02
N LYS A 40 7.09 12.71 21.95
CA LYS A 40 7.87 12.74 20.71
C LYS A 40 7.33 11.74 19.68
N ARG A 41 6.96 10.52 20.11
CA ARG A 41 6.29 9.53 19.24
C ARG A 41 4.96 10.04 18.70
N ASN A 42 4.14 10.66 19.56
CA ASN A 42 2.85 11.25 19.17
C ASN A 42 3.03 12.35 18.14
N ILE A 43 4.01 13.24 18.33
CA ILE A 43 4.32 14.30 17.38
C ILE A 43 4.72 13.72 16.01
N ARG A 44 5.59 12.70 15.97
CA ARG A 44 5.92 12.03 14.70
C ARG A 44 4.71 11.38 14.05
N HIS A 45 3.87 10.73 14.86
CA HIS A 45 2.64 10.10 14.40
C HIS A 45 1.72 11.12 13.71
N VAL A 46 1.31 12.19 14.42
CA VAL A 46 0.39 13.19 13.86
C VAL A 46 0.99 13.93 12.66
N ARG A 47 2.29 14.24 12.68
CA ARG A 47 2.98 14.82 11.52
C ARG A 47 2.90 13.93 10.29
N SER A 48 3.00 12.61 10.47
CA SER A 48 2.87 11.65 9.36
C SER A 48 1.46 11.59 8.76
N LEU A 49 0.44 12.07 9.49
CA LEU A 49 -0.92 12.20 8.98
C LEU A 49 -1.09 13.44 8.08
N GLY A 50 -0.09 14.32 7.99
CA GLY A 50 -0.14 15.53 7.15
C GLY A 50 -0.62 16.80 7.85
N THR A 51 -0.74 16.78 9.19
CA THR A 51 -1.13 17.96 9.97
C THR A 51 -0.14 19.11 9.80
N THR A 52 -0.62 20.35 9.70
CA THR A 52 0.19 21.55 9.39
C THR A 52 0.74 22.26 10.63
N GLY A 53 0.24 21.93 11.82
CA GLY A 53 0.77 22.39 13.10
C GLY A 53 0.16 21.64 14.28
N ALA A 54 0.68 21.88 15.49
CA ALA A 54 0.20 21.25 16.72
C ALA A 54 0.09 22.18 17.90
N GLY A 55 -0.75 21.78 18.85
CA GLY A 55 -0.81 22.33 20.19
C GLY A 55 -0.40 21.37 21.28
N CYS A 56 0.33 21.83 22.29
CA CYS A 56 0.62 21.07 23.51
C CYS A 56 0.01 21.71 24.75
N THR A 57 -0.18 20.89 25.80
CA THR A 57 -0.82 21.27 27.07
C THR A 57 -2.17 21.96 26.87
N TRP A 58 -2.94 21.57 25.87
CA TRP A 58 -4.31 22.07 25.65
C TRP A 58 -5.30 21.30 26.53
N ASN A 59 -6.60 21.54 26.38
CA ASN A 59 -7.62 20.81 27.15
C ASN A 59 -7.47 19.28 27.07
N MET A 60 -7.24 18.70 25.89
CA MET A 60 -7.00 17.24 25.78
C MET A 60 -5.59 16.82 26.23
N GLY A 61 -4.68 17.78 26.41
CA GLY A 61 -3.38 17.58 27.04
C GLY A 61 -3.43 17.65 28.57
N GLU A 62 -4.62 17.71 29.17
CA GLU A 62 -4.84 17.71 30.64
C GLU A 62 -4.09 18.80 31.39
N PHE A 63 -4.00 20.02 30.84
CA PHE A 63 -3.19 21.09 31.43
C PHE A 63 -3.52 21.41 32.91
N TRP A 64 -4.74 21.12 33.37
CA TRP A 64 -5.17 21.29 34.77
C TRP A 64 -4.57 20.25 35.73
N SER A 65 -4.12 19.10 35.23
CA SER A 65 -3.54 18.01 36.04
C SER A 65 -2.01 18.03 36.05
N LEU A 66 -1.42 18.96 35.31
CA LEU A 66 0.02 19.16 35.22
C LEU A 66 0.48 20.23 36.20
N THR A 67 1.58 19.97 36.86
CA THR A 67 2.33 21.01 37.58
C THR A 67 2.95 22.01 36.59
N TYR A 68 3.38 23.17 37.08
CA TYR A 68 4.10 24.14 36.25
C TYR A 68 5.32 23.50 35.55
N ASP A 69 6.16 22.79 36.30
CA ASP A 69 7.38 22.15 35.76
C ASP A 69 7.05 21.06 34.73
N GLU A 70 5.95 20.32 34.91
CA GLU A 70 5.50 19.34 33.91
C GLU A 70 4.99 20.02 32.64
N ARG A 71 4.34 21.19 32.74
CA ARG A 71 3.97 21.96 31.54
C ARG A 71 5.21 22.41 30.78
N ILE A 72 6.23 22.89 31.49
CA ILE A 72 7.54 23.23 30.91
C ILE A 72 8.15 22.00 30.21
N GLN A 73 8.15 20.84 30.88
CA GLN A 73 8.68 19.61 30.31
C GLN A 73 7.94 19.18 29.02
N VAL A 74 6.61 19.30 28.99
CA VAL A 74 5.81 19.03 27.79
C VAL A 74 6.13 20.04 26.67
N MET A 75 6.27 21.32 27.00
CA MET A 75 6.65 22.36 26.04
C MET A 75 8.03 22.11 25.44
N ASP A 76 9.02 21.77 26.26
CA ASP A 76 10.39 21.47 25.83
C ASP A 76 10.42 20.26 24.90
N ALA A 77 9.77 19.17 25.28
CA ALA A 77 9.66 17.97 24.44
C ALA A 77 8.99 18.26 23.09
N THR A 78 7.98 19.14 23.08
CA THR A 78 7.28 19.55 21.86
C THR A 78 8.16 20.40 20.96
N ALA A 79 8.85 21.39 21.52
CA ALA A 79 9.75 22.28 20.78
C ALA A 79 10.93 21.52 20.18
N GLU A 80 11.54 20.60 20.95
CA GLU A 80 12.63 19.74 20.48
C GLU A 80 12.22 18.90 19.26
N GLU A 81 11.05 18.26 19.29
CA GLU A 81 10.60 17.41 18.20
C GLU A 81 10.08 18.21 16.98
N ALA A 82 9.50 19.39 17.21
CA ALA A 82 9.12 20.31 16.13
C ALA A 82 10.36 20.85 15.39
N ALA A 83 11.47 21.05 16.10
CA ALA A 83 12.78 21.47 15.59
C ALA A 83 12.72 22.74 14.72
N GLY A 84 11.76 23.64 14.99
CA GLY A 84 11.52 24.87 14.22
C GLY A 84 11.08 24.64 12.76
N LYS A 85 10.65 23.42 12.41
CA LYS A 85 10.21 23.06 11.03
C LYS A 85 8.72 22.80 10.93
N TRP A 86 8.01 22.83 12.06
CA TRP A 86 6.59 22.54 12.14
C TRP A 86 5.97 23.48 13.16
N PRO A 87 5.01 24.34 12.76
CA PRO A 87 4.40 25.31 13.65
C PRO A 87 3.81 24.68 14.91
N ILE A 88 4.13 25.24 16.07
CA ILE A 88 3.62 24.75 17.35
C ILE A 88 3.03 25.86 18.22
N GLY A 89 1.96 25.51 18.93
CA GLY A 89 1.25 26.37 19.86
C GLY A 89 1.31 25.88 21.31
N ALA A 90 1.58 26.78 22.24
CA ALA A 90 1.57 26.50 23.68
C ALA A 90 0.30 27.08 24.31
N HIS A 91 -0.47 26.28 25.06
CA HIS A 91 -1.53 26.85 25.90
C HIS A 91 -0.94 27.31 27.21
N VAL A 92 -1.22 28.56 27.56
CA VAL A 92 -0.60 29.24 28.71
C VAL A 92 -1.61 29.66 29.78
N THR A 93 -2.92 29.36 29.62
CA THR A 93 -3.91 29.69 30.64
C THR A 93 -3.51 29.12 31.98
N HIS A 94 -3.59 29.97 32.99
CA HIS A 94 -3.35 29.63 34.38
C HIS A 94 -4.22 30.51 35.28
N THR A 95 -4.49 30.07 36.51
CA THR A 95 -5.27 30.88 37.47
C THR A 95 -4.47 32.08 37.98
N SER A 96 -3.15 31.95 38.04
CA SER A 96 -2.21 33.03 38.30
C SER A 96 -1.75 33.70 37.00
N ALA A 97 -1.94 35.01 36.90
CA ALA A 97 -1.47 35.80 35.76
C ALA A 97 0.06 35.80 35.64
N SER A 98 0.79 35.75 36.76
CA SER A 98 2.26 35.68 36.73
C SER A 98 2.75 34.40 36.07
N ASP A 99 2.12 33.27 36.39
CA ASP A 99 2.52 31.98 35.85
C ASP A 99 2.10 31.84 34.39
N MET A 100 0.96 32.42 33.99
CA MET A 100 0.57 32.55 32.58
C MET A 100 1.64 33.31 31.78
N VAL A 101 2.09 34.47 32.29
CA VAL A 101 3.16 35.25 31.64
C VAL A 101 4.47 34.47 31.62
N SER A 102 4.80 33.77 32.70
CA SER A 102 6.02 32.97 32.77
C SER A 102 6.02 31.80 31.77
N LEU A 103 4.90 31.10 31.62
CA LEU A 103 4.73 30.05 30.60
C LEU A 103 4.85 30.63 29.17
N ALA A 104 4.29 31.82 28.94
CA ALA A 104 4.40 32.50 27.65
C ALA A 104 5.84 32.88 27.30
N GLN A 105 6.59 33.40 28.26
CA GLN A 105 8.01 33.72 28.10
C GLN A 105 8.84 32.47 27.83
N HIS A 106 8.54 31.37 28.50
CA HIS A 106 9.19 30.08 28.23
C HIS A 106 8.90 29.57 26.82
N ALA A 107 7.63 29.63 26.38
CA ALA A 107 7.25 29.23 25.03
C ALA A 107 7.97 30.09 23.96
N GLU A 108 8.06 31.41 24.17
CA GLU A 108 8.79 32.33 23.28
C GLU A 108 10.30 31.99 23.23
N ALA A 109 10.91 31.69 24.38
CA ALA A 109 12.33 31.33 24.48
C ALA A 109 12.65 29.97 23.84
N THR A 110 11.73 29.01 23.89
CA THR A 110 11.89 27.66 23.35
C THR A 110 11.47 27.54 21.88
N GLY A 111 10.95 28.61 21.30
CA GLY A 111 10.69 28.70 19.87
C GLY A 111 9.30 28.26 19.43
N PHE A 112 8.30 28.36 20.31
CA PHE A 112 6.90 28.29 19.90
C PHE A 112 6.50 29.46 19.01
N ASP A 113 5.52 29.23 18.16
CA ASP A 113 5.03 30.20 17.18
C ASP A 113 3.68 30.80 17.56
N LEU A 114 2.96 30.21 18.52
CA LEU A 114 1.62 30.63 18.89
C LEU A 114 1.35 30.38 20.37
N LEU A 115 0.60 31.27 20.99
CA LEU A 115 0.06 31.07 22.32
C LEU A 115 -1.44 30.87 22.24
N ILE A 116 -1.94 29.90 23.00
CA ILE A 116 -3.37 29.75 23.26
C ILE A 116 -3.65 30.30 24.64
N VAL A 117 -4.69 31.13 24.74
CA VAL A 117 -5.20 31.60 26.02
C VAL A 117 -6.72 31.56 26.03
N ALA A 118 -7.27 31.08 27.13
CA ALA A 118 -8.69 31.07 27.45
C ALA A 118 -8.95 31.93 28.70
N PRO A 119 -10.22 32.22 29.03
CA PRO A 119 -10.58 32.87 30.28
C PRO A 119 -9.95 32.21 31.51
N SER A 120 -9.67 32.98 32.55
CA SER A 120 -9.30 32.41 33.84
C SER A 120 -10.51 31.72 34.46
N TYR A 121 -10.47 30.39 34.47
CA TYR A 121 -11.56 29.55 34.97
C TYR A 121 -11.91 29.78 36.45
N MET A 122 -11.03 30.46 37.21
CA MET A 122 -11.32 30.94 38.56
C MET A 122 -11.77 32.40 38.60
N ALA A 123 -11.04 33.31 37.94
CA ALA A 123 -11.13 34.74 38.21
C ALA A 123 -12.10 35.51 37.28
N THR A 124 -12.22 35.13 36.01
CA THR A 124 -13.00 35.91 35.04
C THR A 124 -14.47 35.50 35.06
N LYS A 125 -15.37 36.46 35.28
CA LYS A 125 -16.84 36.31 35.30
C LYS A 125 -17.56 37.31 34.40
N THR A 126 -16.85 38.28 33.83
CA THR A 126 -17.36 39.24 32.84
C THR A 126 -16.44 39.33 31.63
N GLU A 127 -16.96 39.76 30.49
CA GLU A 127 -16.15 39.95 29.27
C GLU A 127 -15.03 40.98 29.46
N ASP A 128 -15.26 42.04 30.23
CA ASP A 128 -14.22 43.05 30.56
C ASP A 128 -13.03 42.43 31.28
N GLN A 129 -13.29 41.53 32.23
CA GLN A 129 -12.24 40.82 32.95
C GLN A 129 -11.47 39.88 32.03
N VAL A 130 -12.15 39.23 31.08
CA VAL A 130 -11.50 38.37 30.08
C VAL A 130 -10.59 39.21 29.18
N VAL A 131 -11.08 40.33 28.66
CA VAL A 131 -10.29 41.23 27.80
C VAL A 131 -9.04 41.72 28.53
N GLU A 132 -9.18 42.13 29.80
CA GLU A 132 -8.03 42.57 30.60
C GLU A 132 -7.04 41.43 30.87
N PHE A 133 -7.53 40.22 31.16
CA PHE A 133 -6.67 39.06 31.37
C PHE A 133 -5.86 38.71 30.11
N VAL A 134 -6.47 38.76 28.93
CA VAL A 134 -5.76 38.55 27.66
C VAL A 134 -4.77 39.69 27.37
N ARG A 135 -5.10 40.93 27.74
CA ARG A 135 -4.19 42.08 27.60
C ARG A 135 -2.92 41.91 28.44
N ILE A 136 -3.04 41.43 29.68
CA ILE A 136 -1.88 41.14 30.55
C ILE A 136 -0.92 40.17 29.85
N LEU A 137 -1.44 39.11 29.21
CA LEU A 137 -0.61 38.19 28.43
C LEU A 137 0.02 38.90 27.23
N ALA A 138 -0.81 39.56 26.42
CA ALA A 138 -0.39 40.23 25.19
C ALA A 138 0.72 41.25 25.42
N ASP A 139 0.67 42.02 26.50
CA ASP A 139 1.68 43.03 26.84
C ASP A 139 3.04 42.44 27.21
N ASN A 140 3.11 41.14 27.53
CA ASN A 140 4.32 40.46 28.01
C ASN A 140 4.91 39.43 27.03
N THR A 141 4.46 39.42 25.77
CA THR A 141 5.00 38.52 24.72
C THR A 141 4.87 39.15 23.33
N ASN A 142 5.73 38.73 22.41
CA ASN A 142 5.62 39.08 20.98
C ASN A 142 4.90 38.02 20.15
N LEU A 143 4.66 36.83 20.71
CA LEU A 143 4.01 35.76 19.99
C LEU A 143 2.55 36.11 19.65
N ALA A 144 2.07 35.57 18.54
CA ALA A 144 0.68 35.51 18.17
C ALA A 144 -0.12 34.81 19.26
N ILE A 145 -1.35 35.25 19.47
CA ILE A 145 -2.27 34.72 20.46
C ILE A 145 -3.56 34.31 19.74
N MET A 146 -3.98 33.07 19.95
CA MET A 146 -5.30 32.59 19.56
C MET A 146 -6.14 32.46 20.83
N PHE A 147 -7.25 33.19 20.88
CA PHE A 147 -8.14 33.13 22.03
C PHE A 147 -9.01 31.87 21.96
N TYR A 148 -9.11 31.13 23.06
CA TYR A 148 -9.90 29.91 23.14
C TYR A 148 -11.22 30.16 23.89
N ASN A 149 -12.32 30.23 23.13
CA ASN A 149 -13.67 30.40 23.66
C ASN A 149 -14.30 29.03 23.94
N SER A 150 -14.52 28.68 25.21
CA SER A 150 -15.13 27.40 25.57
C SER A 150 -15.80 27.42 26.94
N PRO A 151 -16.95 26.73 27.13
CA PRO A 151 -17.62 26.64 28.43
C PRO A 151 -16.74 26.05 29.55
N GLN A 152 -15.70 25.29 29.19
CA GLN A 152 -14.77 24.69 30.16
C GLN A 152 -14.04 25.72 31.03
N PHE A 153 -14.03 27.00 30.62
CA PHE A 153 -13.39 28.08 31.36
C PHE A 153 -14.39 28.98 32.11
N GLY A 154 -15.65 28.57 32.21
CA GLY A 154 -16.68 29.20 33.06
C GLY A 154 -17.39 30.42 32.46
N ILE A 155 -16.84 31.04 31.42
CA ILE A 155 -17.52 32.11 30.65
C ILE A 155 -17.32 31.88 29.15
N ILE A 156 -18.41 31.99 28.40
CA ILE A 156 -18.41 32.02 26.93
C ILE A 156 -18.51 33.49 26.51
N MET A 157 -17.58 33.95 25.68
CA MET A 157 -17.58 35.30 25.12
C MET A 157 -18.61 35.40 23.99
N SER A 158 -19.34 36.51 23.94
CA SER A 158 -20.18 36.88 22.80
C SER A 158 -19.33 37.28 21.58
N PRO A 159 -19.88 37.29 20.36
CA PRO A 159 -19.17 37.81 19.18
C PRO A 159 -18.64 39.24 19.38
N TYR A 160 -19.40 40.10 20.07
CA TYR A 160 -18.96 41.45 20.44
C TYR A 160 -17.75 41.43 21.37
N GLY A 161 -17.80 40.62 22.44
CA GLY A 161 -16.69 40.42 23.36
C GLY A 161 -15.45 39.85 22.68
N LEU A 162 -15.62 38.90 21.76
CA LEU A 162 -14.55 38.35 20.94
C LEU A 162 -13.91 39.41 20.04
N GLY A 163 -14.70 40.30 19.43
CA GLY A 163 -14.16 41.43 18.67
C GLY A 163 -13.27 42.36 19.51
N ARG A 164 -13.63 42.58 20.78
CA ARG A 164 -12.78 43.34 21.72
C ARG A 164 -11.49 42.62 22.08
N VAL A 165 -11.51 41.29 22.16
CA VAL A 165 -10.32 40.46 22.38
C VAL A 165 -9.42 40.50 21.13
N CYS A 166 -9.96 40.32 19.93
CA CYS A 166 -9.20 40.40 18.67
C CYS A 166 -8.68 41.80 18.33
N SER A 167 -9.22 42.85 18.97
CA SER A 167 -8.66 44.21 18.86
C SER A 167 -7.31 44.38 19.56
N ILE A 168 -6.85 43.38 20.32
CA ILE A 168 -5.51 43.37 20.94
C ILE A 168 -4.47 43.01 19.86
N PRO A 169 -3.38 43.78 19.68
CA PRO A 169 -2.57 43.76 18.45
C PRO A 169 -2.02 42.41 17.96
N ASN A 170 -1.69 41.49 18.87
CA ASN A 170 -1.17 40.15 18.53
C ASN A 170 -2.19 39.04 18.78
N VAL A 171 -3.46 39.36 19.02
CA VAL A 171 -4.52 38.35 19.00
C VAL A 171 -4.96 38.15 17.56
N VAL A 172 -4.58 37.00 17.00
CA VAL A 172 -4.70 36.73 15.56
C VAL A 172 -6.00 36.03 15.18
N GLY A 173 -6.76 35.57 16.18
CA GLY A 173 -7.90 34.69 15.94
C GLY A 173 -8.58 34.14 17.18
N VAL A 174 -9.61 33.35 16.92
CA VAL A 174 -10.41 32.65 17.94
C VAL A 174 -10.55 31.17 17.58
N LYS A 175 -10.15 30.30 18.50
CA LYS A 175 -10.65 28.92 18.55
C LYS A 175 -12.04 28.97 19.19
N GLU A 176 -13.07 28.92 18.35
CA GLU A 176 -14.47 29.07 18.74
C GLU A 176 -15.05 27.68 19.05
N ALA A 177 -15.01 27.29 20.34
CA ALA A 177 -15.58 26.03 20.82
C ALA A 177 -16.56 26.27 21.97
N SER A 178 -17.43 27.28 21.80
CA SER A 178 -18.57 27.50 22.70
C SER A 178 -19.56 26.34 22.70
N PHE A 179 -19.54 25.51 21.64
CA PHE A 179 -20.56 24.50 21.33
C PHE A 179 -21.96 25.11 21.14
N ASN A 180 -22.01 26.39 20.75
CA ASN A 180 -23.23 27.09 20.36
C ASN A 180 -23.10 27.53 18.90
N GLN A 181 -23.82 26.84 18.01
CA GLN A 181 -23.73 27.07 16.57
C GLN A 181 -24.01 28.53 16.17
N GLN A 182 -24.94 29.20 16.86
CA GLN A 182 -25.25 30.61 16.56
C GLN A 182 -24.06 31.52 16.87
N ILE A 183 -23.41 31.33 18.04
CA ILE A 183 -22.21 32.09 18.40
C ILE A 183 -21.07 31.80 17.41
N SER A 184 -20.87 30.54 17.02
CA SER A 184 -19.89 30.16 16.00
C SER A 184 -20.13 30.90 14.69
N ILE A 185 -21.36 30.85 14.16
CA ILE A 185 -21.73 31.49 12.89
C ILE A 185 -21.54 33.01 12.97
N GLU A 186 -22.05 33.65 14.01
CA GLU A 186 -21.92 35.11 14.19
C GLU A 186 -20.46 35.55 14.32
N THR A 187 -19.63 34.75 15.00
CA THR A 187 -18.19 35.02 15.13
C THR A 187 -17.49 34.93 13.78
N HIS A 188 -17.75 33.88 13.00
CA HIS A 188 -17.22 33.74 11.64
C HIS A 188 -17.64 34.88 10.72
N LEU A 189 -18.91 35.26 10.74
CA LEU A 189 -19.43 36.34 9.89
C LEU A 189 -18.89 37.73 10.27
N SER A 190 -18.71 37.98 11.57
CA SER A 190 -18.29 39.29 12.06
C SER A 190 -16.77 39.49 12.08
N LEU A 191 -15.99 38.43 12.34
CA LEU A 191 -14.53 38.52 12.54
C LEU A 191 -13.71 37.75 11.51
N GLY A 192 -14.29 36.77 10.82
CA GLY A 192 -13.57 35.85 9.92
C GLY A 192 -12.94 36.48 8.68
N LYS A 193 -13.22 37.76 8.41
CA LYS A 193 -12.55 38.53 7.35
C LYS A 193 -11.17 39.04 7.78
N ASP A 194 -11.03 39.38 9.05
CA ASP A 194 -9.85 40.07 9.58
C ASP A 194 -9.01 39.15 10.47
N HIS A 195 -9.63 38.10 11.03
CA HIS A 195 -9.01 37.19 11.97
C HIS A 195 -9.25 35.71 11.63
N VAL A 196 -8.36 34.85 12.12
CA VAL A 196 -8.49 33.39 11.95
C VAL A 196 -9.52 32.84 12.93
N ILE A 197 -10.71 32.50 12.44
CA ILE A 197 -11.75 31.86 13.26
C ILE A 197 -11.80 30.38 12.93
N SER A 198 -11.82 29.54 13.97
CA SER A 198 -11.89 28.10 13.80
C SER A 198 -12.86 27.46 14.78
N THR A 199 -13.93 26.87 14.23
CA THR A 199 -14.85 25.97 14.91
C THR A 199 -14.33 24.54 14.78
N PRO A 200 -14.11 23.82 15.89
CA PRO A 200 -13.45 22.51 15.88
C PRO A 200 -14.42 21.34 15.58
N ASP A 201 -15.35 21.52 14.64
CA ASP A 201 -16.27 20.48 14.16
C ASP A 201 -16.62 20.73 12.68
N GLU A 202 -16.81 19.65 11.92
CA GLU A 202 -16.96 19.61 10.48
C GLU A 202 -18.25 20.28 9.99
N TRP A 203 -19.29 20.36 10.83
CA TRP A 203 -20.56 21.01 10.46
C TRP A 203 -20.37 22.45 9.96
N ILE A 204 -19.33 23.14 10.44
CA ILE A 204 -19.05 24.53 10.06
C ILE A 204 -18.71 24.68 8.58
N PHE A 205 -18.11 23.67 7.94
CA PHE A 205 -17.76 23.73 6.52
C PHE A 205 -19.01 23.64 5.64
N PHE A 206 -19.92 22.73 5.96
CA PHE A 206 -21.22 22.62 5.29
C PHE A 206 -22.03 23.91 5.50
N LYS A 207 -22.10 24.40 6.74
CA LYS A 207 -22.81 25.65 7.03
C LYS A 207 -22.14 26.85 6.37
N GLY A 208 -20.83 26.82 6.24
CA GLY A 208 -20.06 27.88 5.61
C GLY A 208 -20.29 27.97 4.12
N GLN A 209 -20.50 26.85 3.42
CA GLN A 209 -20.92 26.85 2.03
C GLN A 209 -22.26 27.58 1.82
N GLU A 210 -23.23 27.41 2.74
CA GLU A 210 -24.52 28.10 2.69
C GLU A 210 -24.41 29.61 2.94
N LEU A 211 -23.53 30.02 3.85
CA LEU A 211 -23.43 31.39 4.36
C LEU A 211 -22.27 32.20 3.77
N GLY A 212 -21.45 31.61 2.91
CA GLY A 212 -20.23 32.22 2.38
C GLY A 212 -19.11 32.37 3.43
N ILE A 213 -19.09 31.51 4.46
CA ILE A 213 -18.00 31.45 5.44
C ILE A 213 -16.93 30.50 4.91
N GLN A 214 -15.66 30.92 4.95
CA GLN A 214 -14.53 30.08 4.62
C GLN A 214 -13.58 29.97 5.81
N GLN A 215 -13.66 28.86 6.54
CA GLN A 215 -12.74 28.54 7.62
C GLN A 215 -11.42 27.99 7.03
N GLN A 216 -10.32 28.74 7.15
CA GLN A 216 -9.03 28.34 6.56
C GLN A 216 -8.30 27.23 7.32
N ALA A 217 -8.67 26.97 8.58
CA ALA A 217 -8.05 25.95 9.41
C ALA A 217 -9.06 25.26 10.31
N MET A 218 -8.92 23.94 10.44
CA MET A 218 -9.51 23.17 11.52
C MET A 218 -8.50 23.14 12.66
N PHE A 219 -8.65 24.08 13.58
CA PHE A 219 -7.69 24.34 14.63
C PHE A 219 -8.04 23.55 15.87
N ALA A 220 -7.11 22.69 16.27
CA ALA A 220 -7.12 22.08 17.59
C ALA A 220 -8.31 21.15 17.85
N ASN A 221 -8.55 20.23 16.92
CA ASN A 221 -9.38 19.05 17.18
C ASN A 221 -8.50 17.82 17.45
N THR A 222 -9.14 16.67 17.68
CA THR A 222 -8.48 15.37 17.87
C THR A 222 -8.91 14.36 16.80
N SER A 223 -9.75 14.79 15.86
CA SER A 223 -10.34 13.90 14.86
C SER A 223 -9.29 13.43 13.86
N ASP A 224 -8.23 14.20 13.62
CA ASP A 224 -7.11 13.79 12.77
C ASP A 224 -6.52 12.44 13.20
N TRP A 225 -6.01 12.30 14.42
CA TRP A 225 -5.41 11.03 14.87
C TRP A 225 -6.41 10.05 15.50
N ARG A 226 -7.66 10.46 15.75
CA ARG A 226 -8.73 9.52 16.08
C ARG A 226 -9.32 8.87 14.84
N PHE A 227 -9.32 9.55 13.69
CA PHE A 227 -9.98 9.06 12.48
C PHE A 227 -8.98 8.54 11.45
N ASP A 228 -7.74 8.99 11.49
CA ASP A 228 -6.69 8.55 10.56
C ASP A 228 -5.62 7.71 11.24
N VAL A 229 -4.89 6.94 10.42
CA VAL A 229 -3.67 6.22 10.80
C VAL A 229 -2.56 6.53 9.78
N PRO A 230 -1.27 6.35 10.12
CA PRO A 230 -0.19 6.50 9.16
C PRO A 230 -0.44 5.66 7.89
N GLY A 231 -0.39 6.31 6.73
CA GLY A 231 -0.69 5.71 5.43
C GLY A 231 -2.14 5.86 4.95
N VAL A 232 -3.09 6.23 5.82
CA VAL A 232 -4.48 6.56 5.46
C VAL A 232 -4.96 7.77 6.25
N ASN A 233 -4.79 8.95 5.65
CA ASN A 233 -5.12 10.23 6.25
C ASN A 233 -6.37 10.88 5.61
N ASN A 234 -7.48 10.13 5.56
CA ASN A 234 -8.71 10.57 4.92
C ASN A 234 -9.26 11.86 5.55
N TYR A 235 -9.22 11.96 6.88
CA TYR A 235 -9.73 13.10 7.61
C TYR A 235 -8.89 14.35 7.35
N VAL A 236 -7.56 14.25 7.51
CA VAL A 236 -6.65 15.37 7.24
C VAL A 236 -6.78 15.85 5.79
N GLN A 237 -6.82 14.93 4.82
CA GLN A 237 -7.02 15.28 3.40
C GLN A 237 -8.34 16.01 3.17
N TRP A 238 -9.44 15.52 3.77
CA TRP A 238 -10.75 16.15 3.61
C TRP A 238 -10.79 17.54 4.23
N ILE A 239 -10.22 17.73 5.42
CA ILE A 239 -10.10 19.03 6.07
C ILE A 239 -9.30 20.00 5.22
N ASP A 240 -8.15 19.58 4.68
CA ASP A 240 -7.32 20.45 3.85
C ASP A 240 -8.04 20.88 2.57
N ARG A 241 -8.88 20.02 1.99
CA ARG A 241 -9.74 20.37 0.84
C ARG A 241 -10.87 21.33 1.26
N ALA A 242 -11.57 21.02 2.35
CA ALA A 242 -12.67 21.83 2.87
C ALA A 242 -12.20 23.26 3.24
N CYS A 243 -11.02 23.40 3.85
CA CYS A 243 -10.40 24.70 4.14
C CYS A 243 -10.09 25.54 2.89
N ARG A 244 -9.91 24.90 1.74
CA ARG A 244 -9.70 25.55 0.43
C ARG A 244 -11.00 25.79 -0.35
N GLY A 245 -12.16 25.45 0.24
CA GLY A 245 -13.47 25.59 -0.38
C GLY A 245 -13.89 24.42 -1.27
N ASP A 246 -13.11 23.32 -1.29
CA ASP A 246 -13.44 22.09 -1.98
C ASP A 246 -14.10 21.11 -1.01
N LEU A 247 -15.42 21.21 -0.89
CA LEU A 247 -16.22 20.40 0.02
C LEU A 247 -16.72 19.12 -0.67
N ASP A 248 -15.99 18.03 -0.52
CA ASP A 248 -16.34 16.73 -1.10
C ASP A 248 -17.26 15.94 -0.14
N GLU A 249 -18.57 16.13 -0.30
CA GLU A 249 -19.58 15.46 0.54
C GLU A 249 -19.58 13.94 0.31
N THR A 250 -19.36 13.49 -0.93
CA THR A 250 -19.36 12.06 -1.25
C THR A 250 -18.18 11.35 -0.60
N PHE A 251 -16.99 11.97 -0.60
CA PHE A 251 -15.85 11.45 0.13
C PHE A 251 -16.11 11.40 1.63
N TYR A 252 -16.68 12.47 2.20
CA TYR A 252 -17.04 12.51 3.61
C TYR A 252 -18.00 11.38 3.99
N ASP A 253 -19.06 11.18 3.20
CA ASP A 253 -20.08 10.15 3.43
C ASP A 253 -19.48 8.74 3.42
N ASN A 254 -18.63 8.48 2.44
CA ASN A 254 -18.05 7.16 2.22
C ASN A 254 -16.92 6.82 3.20
N LYS A 255 -16.15 7.83 3.66
CA LYS A 255 -14.92 7.59 4.43
C LYS A 255 -15.00 8.01 5.89
N LEU A 256 -15.80 9.03 6.22
CA LEU A 256 -15.74 9.70 7.52
C LEU A 256 -17.05 9.67 8.30
N ARG A 257 -18.22 9.71 7.63
CA ARG A 257 -19.53 9.87 8.29
C ARG A 257 -19.79 8.84 9.38
N ARG A 258 -19.60 7.54 9.09
CA ARG A 258 -19.80 6.47 10.09
C ARG A 258 -18.86 6.58 11.28
N LEU A 259 -17.60 6.97 11.03
CA LEU A 259 -16.59 7.12 12.08
C LEU A 259 -16.88 8.36 12.95
N LYS A 260 -17.36 9.45 12.34
CA LYS A 260 -17.86 10.63 13.04
C LYS A 260 -19.07 10.30 13.91
N GLU A 261 -20.05 9.56 13.39
CA GLU A 261 -21.22 9.11 14.15
C GLU A 261 -20.82 8.29 15.39
N LEU A 262 -19.87 7.36 15.23
CA LEU A 262 -19.32 6.60 16.35
C LEU A 262 -18.60 7.52 17.36
N SER A 263 -17.77 8.42 16.86
CA SER A 263 -17.06 9.41 17.68
C SER A 263 -18.03 10.25 18.51
N ASP A 264 -19.07 10.79 17.91
CA ASP A 264 -20.07 11.64 18.58
C ASP A 264 -20.86 10.85 19.63
N THR A 265 -21.16 9.59 19.34
CA THR A 265 -21.80 8.67 20.28
C THR A 265 -20.93 8.46 21.52
N TRP A 266 -19.65 8.10 21.33
CA TRP A 266 -18.72 7.88 22.43
C TRP A 266 -18.38 9.15 23.21
N TRP A 267 -18.23 10.26 22.50
CA TRP A 267 -18.02 11.57 23.09
C TRP A 267 -19.18 11.96 24.00
N THR A 268 -20.41 11.90 23.47
CA THR A 268 -21.63 12.24 24.21
C THR A 268 -21.82 11.30 25.40
N ARG A 269 -21.71 9.98 25.20
CA ARG A 269 -21.81 8.97 26.28
C ARG A 269 -20.85 9.27 27.42
N THR A 270 -19.59 9.56 27.10
CA THR A 270 -18.55 9.81 28.10
C THR A 270 -18.76 11.15 28.81
N GLN A 271 -19.09 12.22 28.07
CA GLN A 271 -19.39 13.52 28.68
C GLN A 271 -20.61 13.45 29.61
N THR A 272 -21.69 12.80 29.18
CA THR A 272 -22.90 12.63 30.01
C THR A 272 -22.59 11.84 31.28
N LYS A 273 -21.82 10.74 31.18
CA LYS A 273 -21.38 9.93 32.33
C LYS A 273 -20.66 10.78 33.39
N PHE A 274 -19.85 11.74 32.96
CA PHE A 274 -19.06 12.61 33.85
C PHE A 274 -19.62 14.04 33.95
N ASN A 275 -20.93 14.21 33.76
CA ASN A 275 -21.65 15.47 33.95
C ASN A 275 -21.01 16.68 33.23
N GLY A 276 -20.60 16.48 31.97
CA GLY A 276 -20.03 17.52 31.10
C GLY A 276 -18.51 17.64 31.13
N ALA A 277 -17.81 16.85 31.95
CA ALA A 277 -16.34 16.78 31.90
C ALA A 277 -15.88 16.30 30.52
N LEU A 278 -14.76 16.84 30.03
CA LEU A 278 -14.20 16.43 28.75
C LEU A 278 -13.85 14.93 28.74
N PRO A 279 -14.10 14.22 27.62
CA PRO A 279 -13.97 12.77 27.56
C PRO A 279 -12.50 12.35 27.31
N VAL A 280 -11.57 12.86 28.12
CA VAL A 280 -10.12 12.63 27.95
C VAL A 280 -9.76 11.15 28.02
N SER A 281 -10.38 10.39 28.93
CA SER A 281 -10.12 8.95 29.05
C SER A 281 -10.54 8.15 27.82
N MET A 282 -11.66 8.53 27.19
CA MET A 282 -12.07 7.98 25.90
C MET A 282 -11.08 8.35 24.81
N VAL A 283 -10.69 9.62 24.74
CA VAL A 283 -9.78 10.14 23.72
C VAL A 283 -8.39 9.48 23.82
N LYS A 284 -7.88 9.26 25.04
CA LYS A 284 -6.61 8.55 25.28
C LYS A 284 -6.67 7.10 24.83
N HIS A 285 -7.69 6.35 25.24
CA HIS A 285 -7.85 4.95 24.83
C HIS A 285 -8.07 4.82 23.32
N TRP A 286 -8.86 5.71 22.71
CA TRP A 286 -9.04 5.77 21.25
C TRP A 286 -7.69 6.04 20.56
N GLY A 287 -6.93 7.01 21.06
CA GLY A 287 -5.58 7.29 20.57
C GLY A 287 -4.67 6.06 20.60
N GLU A 288 -4.68 5.28 21.68
CA GLU A 288 -3.91 4.02 21.77
C GLU A 288 -4.33 3.01 20.70
N LEU A 289 -5.64 2.86 20.46
CA LEU A 289 -6.16 2.01 19.38
C LEU A 289 -5.72 2.48 18.00
N MET A 290 -5.44 3.78 17.83
CA MET A 290 -4.95 4.38 16.59
C MET A 290 -3.42 4.45 16.50
N GLY A 291 -2.69 4.06 17.57
CA GLY A 291 -1.23 3.98 17.59
C GLY A 291 -0.52 5.16 18.26
N MET A 292 -1.25 6.02 18.97
CA MET A 292 -0.68 7.06 19.84
C MET A 292 -0.25 6.47 21.19
N SER A 293 0.76 7.07 21.80
CA SER A 293 1.09 6.88 23.22
C SER A 293 0.12 7.71 24.08
N ALA A 294 -0.49 7.14 25.12
CA ALA A 294 -1.42 7.88 25.98
C ALA A 294 -1.29 7.56 27.48
N GLY A 295 -1.39 6.29 27.87
CA GLY A 295 -1.44 5.93 29.29
C GLY A 295 -2.75 6.36 29.97
N SER A 296 -2.78 6.35 31.30
CA SER A 296 -3.98 6.69 32.07
C SER A 296 -4.28 8.19 32.05
N VAL A 297 -5.50 8.58 32.40
CA VAL A 297 -5.77 9.96 32.84
C VAL A 297 -5.28 10.19 34.27
N ARG A 298 -5.05 11.45 34.65
CA ARG A 298 -4.77 11.79 36.05
C ARG A 298 -6.05 12.00 36.85
N PRO A 299 -6.10 11.59 38.13
CA PRO A 299 -7.18 11.96 39.03
C PRO A 299 -7.40 13.48 39.04
N PRO A 300 -8.66 13.96 39.15
CA PRO A 300 -9.87 13.21 39.51
C PRO A 300 -10.58 12.54 38.31
N LEU A 301 -10.00 12.54 37.11
CA LEU A 301 -10.57 11.79 36.00
C LEU A 301 -10.39 10.29 36.22
N PHE A 302 -11.32 9.51 35.66
CA PHE A 302 -11.29 8.06 35.68
C PHE A 302 -11.06 7.53 34.27
N ASP A 303 -10.21 6.52 34.17
CA ASP A 303 -10.06 5.74 32.94
C ASP A 303 -11.38 5.06 32.56
N LEU A 304 -11.51 4.74 31.28
CA LEU A 304 -12.56 3.82 30.84
C LEU A 304 -12.41 2.47 31.54
N SER A 305 -13.53 1.88 31.96
CA SER A 305 -13.55 0.53 32.51
C SER A 305 -13.08 -0.50 31.48
N PRO A 306 -12.62 -1.69 31.90
CA PRO A 306 -12.21 -2.74 30.96
C PRO A 306 -13.30 -3.11 29.94
N VAL A 307 -14.57 -3.07 30.37
CA VAL A 307 -15.73 -3.33 29.50
C VAL A 307 -15.85 -2.23 28.45
N GLU A 308 -15.85 -0.96 28.85
CA GLU A 308 -15.92 0.18 27.92
C GLU A 308 -14.73 0.20 26.94
N LYS A 309 -13.53 -0.19 27.41
CA LYS A 309 -12.35 -0.32 26.55
C LYS A 309 -12.52 -1.41 25.48
N SER A 310 -13.18 -2.52 25.82
CA SER A 310 -13.49 -3.61 24.87
C SER A 310 -14.56 -3.18 23.89
N GLU A 311 -15.66 -2.60 24.37
CA GLU A 311 -16.76 -2.09 23.55
C GLU A 311 -16.25 -1.09 22.51
N LEU A 312 -15.47 -0.08 22.93
CA LEU A 312 -14.92 0.91 22.02
C LEU A 312 -14.00 0.26 20.98
N ARG A 313 -13.19 -0.73 21.37
CA ARG A 313 -12.34 -1.46 20.42
C ARG A 313 -13.17 -2.21 19.39
N GLU A 314 -14.17 -2.96 19.83
CA GLU A 314 -15.02 -3.78 18.95
C GLU A 314 -15.82 -2.92 17.96
N GLU A 315 -16.35 -1.78 18.40
CA GLU A 315 -17.09 -0.85 17.54
C GLU A 315 -16.17 -0.06 16.59
N LEU A 316 -14.96 0.31 17.02
CA LEU A 316 -14.00 1.04 16.20
C LEU A 316 -13.33 0.15 15.15
N GLN A 317 -13.02 -1.11 15.48
CA GLN A 317 -12.26 -2.02 14.62
C GLN A 317 -12.77 -2.11 13.16
N PRO A 318 -14.08 -2.26 12.88
CA PRO A 318 -14.59 -2.31 11.51
C PRO A 318 -14.54 -0.96 10.77
N LEU A 319 -14.45 0.16 11.49
CA LEU A 319 -14.42 1.52 10.92
C LEU A 319 -13.01 2.11 10.86
N LYS A 320 -12.06 1.53 11.60
CA LYS A 320 -10.67 1.97 11.62
C LYS A 320 -10.10 1.92 10.20
N PRO A 321 -9.50 3.01 9.69
CA PRO A 321 -8.88 2.98 8.38
C PRO A 321 -7.75 1.94 8.38
N VAL A 322 -7.74 1.12 7.34
CA VAL A 322 -6.71 0.11 7.14
C VAL A 322 -5.77 0.66 6.07
N PRO A 323 -4.49 0.95 6.41
CA PRO A 323 -3.47 1.21 5.42
C PRO A 323 -3.51 0.11 4.39
N ALA A 324 -3.60 0.51 3.12
CA ALA A 324 -3.17 -0.39 2.08
C ALA A 324 -1.78 -0.88 2.51
N PRO A 325 -1.49 -2.21 2.43
CA PRO A 325 -0.14 -2.68 2.67
C PRO A 325 0.80 -1.78 1.86
N PRO A 326 1.90 -1.31 2.45
CA PRO A 326 2.72 -0.29 1.84
C PRO A 326 3.01 -0.71 0.40
N VAL A 327 2.54 0.11 -0.54
CA VAL A 327 2.98 0.01 -1.92
C VAL A 327 4.46 0.26 -1.84
N ILE A 328 5.27 -0.79 -2.00
CA ILE A 328 6.69 -0.64 -2.21
C ILE A 328 6.79 0.05 -3.56
N HIS A 329 6.76 1.39 -3.54
CA HIS A 329 7.28 2.17 -4.63
C HIS A 329 8.76 1.84 -4.67
N ALA A 330 9.13 0.94 -5.57
CA ALA A 330 10.50 0.85 -6.02
C ALA A 330 10.94 2.28 -6.31
N GLN A 331 12.06 2.71 -5.72
CA GLN A 331 12.72 3.93 -6.17
C GLN A 331 12.82 3.87 -7.69
N PRO A 332 12.78 5.00 -8.42
CA PRO A 332 13.05 5.01 -9.85
C PRO A 332 14.50 4.56 -10.05
N THR A 333 14.70 3.25 -10.10
CA THR A 333 15.90 2.62 -10.58
C THR A 333 15.97 2.90 -12.06
N ARG A 334 17.19 3.24 -12.49
CA ARG A 334 17.57 3.60 -13.84
C ARG A 334 16.94 2.68 -14.90
N SER A 335 16.77 3.25 -16.09
CA SER A 335 16.26 2.64 -17.32
C SER A 335 16.39 1.12 -17.42
N ARG A 336 15.25 0.46 -17.75
CA ARG A 336 15.11 -0.85 -18.41
C ARG A 336 16.28 -1.83 -18.18
N GLY A 337 16.28 -2.51 -17.05
CA GLY A 337 16.82 -3.87 -16.95
C GLY A 337 15.66 -4.85 -17.10
N SER A 338 15.70 -5.72 -18.11
CA SER A 338 14.73 -6.82 -18.22
C SER A 338 14.92 -7.82 -17.06
N TRP A 339 14.06 -8.83 -17.01
CA TRP A 339 14.06 -9.98 -16.08
C TRP A 339 15.41 -10.74 -15.93
N LEU A 340 16.48 -10.27 -16.58
CA LEU A 340 17.78 -10.94 -16.71
C LEU A 340 18.82 -10.54 -15.65
N ASP A 341 18.67 -9.38 -14.99
CA ASP A 341 19.80 -8.74 -14.29
C ASP A 341 19.53 -8.39 -12.80
N GLY A 342 18.34 -8.71 -12.27
CA GLY A 342 17.92 -8.35 -10.92
C GLY A 342 18.00 -9.51 -9.93
N ASN A 343 18.84 -9.35 -8.91
CA ASN A 343 19.18 -10.30 -7.85
C ASN A 343 17.99 -10.67 -6.93
N ASN A 344 17.00 -11.43 -7.43
CA ASN A 344 16.04 -12.16 -6.61
C ASN A 344 16.35 -13.66 -6.73
N ASN A 345 16.58 -14.32 -5.60
CA ASN A 345 16.73 -15.77 -5.49
C ASN A 345 15.46 -16.52 -5.93
N PHE A 346 15.19 -16.61 -7.24
CA PHE A 346 14.14 -17.47 -7.79
C PHE A 346 14.77 -18.74 -8.37
N ALA A 347 14.18 -19.88 -8.03
CA ALA A 347 14.67 -21.22 -8.31
C ALA A 347 14.93 -21.48 -9.80
N SER A 348 16.00 -22.22 -10.11
CA SER A 348 16.25 -22.76 -11.44
C SER A 348 15.32 -23.96 -11.71
N GLY A 349 14.76 -24.05 -12.93
CA GLY A 349 13.98 -25.19 -13.43
C GLY A 349 12.46 -24.97 -13.56
N MET A 350 11.78 -25.96 -14.13
CA MET A 350 10.35 -25.96 -14.52
C MET A 350 9.34 -25.74 -13.37
N LEU A 351 8.59 -24.65 -13.36
CA LEU A 351 7.66 -24.33 -12.27
C LEU A 351 6.32 -25.06 -12.40
N LEU A 352 5.73 -25.45 -11.26
CA LEU A 352 4.38 -26.02 -11.18
C LEU A 352 3.34 -24.92 -11.00
N MET A 353 2.40 -24.83 -11.93
CA MET A 353 1.26 -23.93 -11.85
C MET A 353 -0.04 -24.71 -11.64
N VAL A 354 -0.78 -24.37 -10.59
CA VAL A 354 -2.06 -25.01 -10.26
C VAL A 354 -3.22 -24.04 -10.48
N SER A 355 -4.17 -24.42 -11.33
CA SER A 355 -5.37 -23.62 -11.56
C SER A 355 -6.42 -23.83 -10.47
N VAL A 356 -6.87 -22.75 -9.83
CA VAL A 356 -7.78 -22.73 -8.67
C VAL A 356 -9.02 -21.86 -8.93
N GLN A 357 -10.14 -22.19 -8.27
CA GLN A 357 -11.43 -21.48 -8.41
C GLN A 357 -11.83 -20.66 -7.18
N ASN A 358 -11.26 -20.96 -6.02
CA ASN A 358 -11.67 -20.38 -4.75
C ASN A 358 -10.50 -20.39 -3.74
N MET A 359 -10.76 -19.85 -2.56
CA MET A 359 -9.77 -19.72 -1.49
C MET A 359 -9.28 -21.05 -0.93
N GLU A 360 -10.17 -22.03 -0.81
CA GLU A 360 -9.84 -23.35 -0.28
C GLU A 360 -8.86 -24.06 -1.23
N GLU A 361 -9.16 -24.07 -2.53
CA GLU A 361 -8.26 -24.64 -3.54
C GLU A 361 -6.90 -23.91 -3.60
N ALA A 362 -6.88 -22.60 -3.37
CA ALA A 362 -5.63 -21.83 -3.30
C ALA A 362 -4.77 -22.22 -2.10
N MET A 363 -5.38 -22.47 -0.93
CA MET A 363 -4.68 -22.95 0.25
C MET A 363 -4.15 -24.38 0.05
N GLU A 364 -4.94 -25.25 -0.57
CA GLU A 364 -4.53 -26.62 -0.91
C GLU A 364 -3.35 -26.64 -1.91
N ALA A 365 -3.39 -25.77 -2.93
CA ALA A 365 -2.30 -25.60 -3.87
C ALA A 365 -1.02 -25.09 -3.21
N GLU A 366 -1.13 -24.13 -2.29
CA GLU A 366 -0.01 -23.61 -1.51
C GLU A 366 0.58 -24.71 -0.61
N GLN A 367 -0.27 -25.40 0.14
CA GLN A 367 0.14 -26.47 1.05
C GLN A 367 0.84 -27.63 0.30
N GLY A 368 0.40 -27.92 -0.92
CA GLY A 368 1.04 -28.92 -1.77
C GLY A 368 2.33 -28.46 -2.45
N GLY A 369 2.72 -27.19 -2.31
CA GLY A 369 3.97 -26.66 -2.86
C GLY A 369 3.91 -26.29 -4.35
N ALA A 370 2.73 -25.92 -4.87
CA ALA A 370 2.64 -25.29 -6.19
C ALA A 370 3.55 -24.05 -6.26
N ASP A 371 4.18 -23.74 -7.38
CA ASP A 371 5.03 -22.55 -7.53
C ASP A 371 4.19 -21.31 -7.95
N VAL A 372 3.14 -21.54 -8.75
CA VAL A 372 2.20 -20.52 -9.22
C VAL A 372 0.76 -20.94 -8.90
N VAL A 373 0.00 -20.05 -8.26
CA VAL A 373 -1.44 -20.21 -8.04
C VAL A 373 -2.20 -19.42 -9.12
N ASP A 374 -2.92 -20.12 -9.99
CA ASP A 374 -3.56 -19.53 -11.16
C ASP A 374 -5.08 -19.45 -10.98
N VAL A 375 -5.60 -18.25 -10.72
CA VAL A 375 -7.02 -18.05 -10.46
C VAL A 375 -7.80 -18.03 -11.77
N LYS A 376 -8.76 -18.96 -11.91
CA LYS A 376 -9.63 -19.13 -13.08
C LYS A 376 -11.08 -19.35 -12.67
N ASN A 377 -12.04 -18.92 -13.48
CA ASN A 377 -13.44 -19.35 -13.35
C ASN A 377 -13.72 -20.54 -14.26
N LEU A 378 -14.13 -21.67 -13.70
CA LEU A 378 -14.41 -22.90 -14.47
C LEU A 378 -15.90 -23.18 -14.66
N GLN A 379 -16.77 -22.32 -14.13
CA GLN A 379 -18.22 -22.42 -14.32
C GLN A 379 -18.68 -21.82 -15.65
N GLU A 380 -17.81 -21.04 -16.31
CA GLU A 380 -18.04 -20.53 -17.65
C GLU A 380 -17.80 -21.64 -18.70
N ALA A 381 -18.63 -21.65 -19.76
CA ALA A 381 -18.58 -22.68 -20.80
C ALA A 381 -17.23 -22.72 -21.55
N LEU A 382 -16.55 -21.58 -21.60
CA LEU A 382 -15.14 -21.43 -21.98
C LEU A 382 -14.36 -21.07 -20.72
N VAL A 383 -13.03 -21.32 -20.70
CA VAL A 383 -12.19 -20.92 -19.56
C VAL A 383 -12.46 -19.45 -19.26
N GLY A 384 -12.92 -19.15 -18.05
CA GLY A 384 -13.45 -17.85 -17.67
C GLY A 384 -12.55 -17.07 -16.74
N SER A 385 -12.79 -15.76 -16.65
CA SER A 385 -12.00 -14.87 -15.80
C SER A 385 -12.22 -15.12 -14.32
N GLY A 386 -11.14 -15.24 -13.54
CA GLY A 386 -11.24 -15.30 -12.09
C GLY A 386 -11.99 -14.08 -11.54
N HIS A 387 -13.03 -14.31 -10.72
CA HIS A 387 -13.82 -13.19 -10.18
C HIS A 387 -12.92 -12.24 -9.35
N PRO A 388 -13.00 -10.91 -9.52
CA PRO A 388 -12.09 -9.96 -8.86
C PRO A 388 -11.97 -10.14 -7.34
N ASN A 389 -13.09 -10.39 -6.66
CA ASN A 389 -13.07 -10.65 -5.21
C ASN A 389 -12.31 -11.93 -4.84
N ILE A 390 -12.34 -12.97 -5.68
CA ILE A 390 -11.59 -14.21 -5.45
C ILE A 390 -10.11 -13.96 -5.70
N VAL A 391 -9.75 -13.30 -6.81
CA VAL A 391 -8.36 -12.92 -7.10
C VAL A 391 -7.76 -12.11 -5.94
N LYS A 392 -8.48 -11.09 -5.47
CA LYS A 392 -8.05 -10.26 -4.34
C LYS A 392 -7.92 -11.07 -3.04
N ALA A 393 -8.86 -11.96 -2.77
CA ALA A 393 -8.81 -12.79 -1.57
C ALA A 393 -7.62 -13.76 -1.62
N VAL A 394 -7.38 -14.42 -2.76
CA VAL A 394 -6.25 -15.33 -2.97
C VAL A 394 -4.94 -14.58 -2.82
N ARG A 395 -4.79 -13.44 -3.49
CA ARG A 395 -3.60 -12.58 -3.33
C ARG A 395 -3.39 -12.12 -1.89
N GLY A 396 -4.47 -11.87 -1.14
CA GLY A 396 -4.42 -11.47 0.26
C GLY A 396 -3.91 -12.54 1.23
N ILE A 397 -4.02 -13.83 0.90
CA ILE A 397 -3.57 -14.93 1.77
C ILE A 397 -2.24 -15.55 1.35
N MET A 398 -1.83 -15.38 0.09
CA MET A 398 -0.58 -15.95 -0.42
C MET A 398 0.63 -15.12 0.07
N PRO A 399 1.78 -15.75 0.33
CA PRO A 399 3.03 -15.04 0.63
C PRO A 399 3.42 -14.07 -0.50
N VAL A 400 4.06 -12.94 -0.20
CA VAL A 400 4.34 -11.87 -1.17
C VAL A 400 5.23 -12.37 -2.32
N GLU A 401 6.14 -13.28 -2.01
CA GLU A 401 7.03 -13.97 -2.93
C GLU A 401 6.33 -14.99 -3.84
N LYS A 402 5.07 -15.36 -3.51
CA LYS A 402 4.32 -16.38 -4.24
C LYS A 402 3.67 -15.80 -5.50
N HIS A 403 3.84 -16.48 -6.63
CA HIS A 403 3.21 -16.09 -7.88
C HIS A 403 1.72 -16.39 -7.87
N VAL A 404 0.91 -15.35 -8.12
CA VAL A 404 -0.54 -15.46 -8.29
C VAL A 404 -0.88 -14.91 -9.67
N SER A 405 -1.26 -15.80 -10.60
CA SER A 405 -1.67 -15.41 -11.95
C SER A 405 -3.18 -15.35 -12.08
N VAL A 406 -3.67 -14.49 -12.97
CA VAL A 406 -5.09 -14.40 -13.32
C VAL A 406 -5.25 -14.80 -14.78
N THR A 407 -6.14 -15.75 -15.06
CA THR A 407 -6.53 -16.01 -16.44
C THR A 407 -7.82 -15.27 -16.75
N LEU A 408 -7.83 -14.47 -17.81
CA LEU A 408 -9.04 -13.78 -18.27
C LEU A 408 -9.94 -14.68 -19.12
N GLY A 409 -9.41 -15.80 -19.60
CA GLY A 409 -10.14 -16.75 -20.42
C GLY A 409 -10.05 -16.47 -21.92
N VAL A 410 -11.05 -16.95 -22.66
CA VAL A 410 -11.26 -16.57 -24.06
C VAL A 410 -11.78 -15.13 -24.09
N VAL A 411 -10.94 -14.21 -24.54
CA VAL A 411 -11.29 -12.78 -24.52
C VAL A 411 -12.07 -12.37 -25.77
N PRO A 412 -12.95 -11.35 -25.68
CA PRO A 412 -13.58 -10.79 -26.87
C PRO A 412 -12.56 -10.00 -27.71
N ASN A 413 -12.83 -9.87 -29.02
CA ASN A 413 -12.09 -8.99 -29.93
C ASN A 413 -12.43 -7.50 -29.70
N GLN A 414 -12.24 -7.04 -28.46
CA GLN A 414 -12.52 -5.68 -28.01
C GLN A 414 -11.33 -5.17 -27.17
N PRO A 415 -10.32 -4.55 -27.82
CA PRO A 415 -9.06 -4.18 -27.15
C PRO A 415 -9.25 -3.40 -25.85
N GLY A 416 -10.09 -2.37 -25.84
CA GLY A 416 -10.37 -1.57 -24.64
C GLY A 416 -11.01 -2.35 -23.49
N THR A 417 -11.91 -3.29 -23.78
CA THR A 417 -12.55 -4.14 -22.76
C THR A 417 -11.52 -5.06 -22.11
N VAL A 418 -10.66 -5.68 -22.93
CA VAL A 418 -9.60 -6.57 -22.44
C VAL A 418 -8.54 -5.79 -21.66
N ALA A 419 -8.14 -4.62 -22.15
CA ALA A 419 -7.21 -3.72 -21.48
C ALA A 419 -7.71 -3.32 -20.08
N MET A 420 -9.01 -3.04 -19.92
CA MET A 420 -9.59 -2.76 -18.60
C MET A 420 -9.56 -3.97 -17.66
N ALA A 421 -9.78 -5.18 -18.18
CA ALA A 421 -9.68 -6.41 -17.38
C ALA A 421 -8.22 -6.71 -16.98
N VAL A 422 -7.27 -6.46 -17.88
CA VAL A 422 -5.83 -6.54 -17.64
C VAL A 422 -5.37 -5.52 -16.59
N TYR A 423 -5.83 -4.26 -16.71
CA TYR A 423 -5.59 -3.23 -15.71
C TYR A 423 -6.15 -3.62 -14.34
N ALA A 424 -7.36 -4.18 -14.30
CA ALA A 424 -7.95 -4.64 -13.04
C ALA A 424 -7.12 -5.76 -12.40
N ALA A 425 -6.62 -6.73 -13.19
CA ALA A 425 -5.72 -7.76 -12.70
C ALA A 425 -4.42 -7.17 -12.10
N ALA A 426 -3.87 -6.14 -12.73
CA ALA A 426 -2.68 -5.45 -12.23
C ALA A 426 -2.93 -4.65 -10.94
N VAL A 427 -4.07 -3.96 -10.85
CA VAL A 427 -4.50 -3.26 -9.62
C VAL A 427 -4.73 -4.23 -8.47
N MET A 428 -5.12 -5.48 -8.76
CA MET A 428 -5.25 -6.56 -7.79
C MET A 428 -3.92 -7.25 -7.45
N ASP A 429 -2.79 -6.73 -7.93
CA ASP A 429 -1.44 -7.25 -7.68
C ASP A 429 -1.24 -8.70 -8.16
N ALA A 430 -1.90 -9.06 -9.26
CA ALA A 430 -1.58 -10.29 -9.96
C ALA A 430 -0.15 -10.23 -10.50
N THR A 431 0.65 -11.28 -10.29
CA THR A 431 2.03 -11.33 -10.81
C THR A 431 2.05 -11.49 -12.32
N SER A 432 1.04 -12.13 -12.90
CA SER A 432 0.84 -12.21 -14.34
C SER A 432 -0.65 -12.29 -14.68
N VAL A 433 -0.99 -11.85 -15.89
CA VAL A 433 -2.34 -11.93 -16.47
C VAL A 433 -2.28 -12.61 -17.83
N LYS A 434 -3.17 -13.58 -18.04
CA LYS A 434 -3.22 -14.38 -19.28
C LYS A 434 -4.40 -13.97 -20.14
N VAL A 435 -4.11 -13.62 -21.39
CA VAL A 435 -5.09 -13.19 -22.40
C VAL A 435 -5.17 -14.28 -23.46
N GLY A 436 -6.28 -15.02 -23.52
CA GLY A 436 -6.46 -16.17 -24.39
C GLY A 436 -7.34 -15.90 -25.60
N PHE A 437 -6.94 -16.39 -26.77
CA PHE A 437 -7.67 -16.22 -28.04
C PHE A 437 -8.18 -17.55 -28.58
N GLN A 438 -9.49 -17.65 -28.79
CA GLN A 438 -10.11 -18.73 -29.55
C GLN A 438 -10.38 -18.25 -30.98
N GLU A 439 -11.32 -17.32 -31.15
CA GLU A 439 -11.74 -16.78 -32.45
C GLU A 439 -11.25 -15.33 -32.62
N ALA A 440 -10.11 -15.15 -33.29
CA ALA A 440 -9.55 -13.83 -33.61
C ALA A 440 -8.71 -13.93 -34.88
N ASN A 441 -8.71 -12.87 -35.71
CA ASN A 441 -7.65 -12.75 -36.70
C ASN A 441 -6.36 -12.28 -36.02
N TYR A 442 -5.22 -12.60 -36.64
CA TYR A 442 -3.89 -12.34 -36.05
C TYR A 442 -3.70 -10.87 -35.68
N ASP A 443 -4.01 -9.94 -36.58
CA ASP A 443 -3.81 -8.51 -36.36
C ASP A 443 -4.67 -7.96 -35.20
N GLN A 444 -5.91 -8.45 -35.06
CA GLN A 444 -6.78 -8.09 -33.94
C GLN A 444 -6.27 -8.65 -32.61
N ALA A 445 -5.76 -9.89 -32.61
CA ALA A 445 -5.16 -10.47 -31.40
C ALA A 445 -3.92 -9.68 -30.97
N VAL A 446 -3.07 -9.26 -31.92
CA VAL A 446 -1.93 -8.37 -31.67
C VAL A 446 -2.39 -7.03 -31.11
N GLU A 447 -3.42 -6.40 -31.67
CA GLU A 447 -3.98 -5.13 -31.18
C GLU A 447 -4.46 -5.26 -29.73
N VAL A 448 -5.22 -6.32 -29.41
CA VAL A 448 -5.68 -6.60 -28.04
C VAL A 448 -4.51 -6.74 -27.06
N LEU A 449 -3.45 -7.45 -27.46
CA LEU A 449 -2.26 -7.64 -26.62
C LEU A 449 -1.48 -6.34 -26.42
N ARG A 450 -1.34 -5.50 -27.46
CA ARG A 450 -0.68 -4.19 -27.35
C ARG A 450 -1.41 -3.22 -26.44
N GLU A 451 -2.74 -3.13 -26.58
CA GLU A 451 -3.55 -2.31 -25.66
C GLU A 451 -3.48 -2.84 -24.21
N SER A 452 -3.42 -4.16 -24.05
CA SER A 452 -3.17 -4.79 -22.75
C SER A 452 -1.79 -4.44 -22.18
N ARG A 453 -0.74 -4.46 -23.01
CA ARG A 453 0.63 -4.06 -22.62
C ARG A 453 0.69 -2.59 -22.20
N MET A 454 0.00 -1.71 -22.92
CA MET A 454 -0.13 -0.30 -22.56
C MET A 454 -0.86 -0.12 -21.23
N ALA A 455 -1.94 -0.87 -21.00
CA ALA A 455 -2.67 -0.84 -19.71
C ALA A 455 -1.83 -1.30 -18.51
N LEU A 456 -0.76 -2.06 -18.74
CA LEU A 456 0.19 -2.51 -17.72
C LEU A 456 1.37 -1.54 -17.50
N GLU A 457 1.42 -0.40 -18.18
CA GLU A 457 2.45 0.61 -17.91
C GLU A 457 2.41 1.07 -16.45
N GLY A 458 3.56 1.00 -15.78
CA GLY A 458 3.69 1.33 -14.36
C GLY A 458 3.38 0.18 -13.39
N PHE A 459 2.99 -1.00 -13.88
CA PHE A 459 2.78 -2.21 -13.07
C PHE A 459 3.89 -3.24 -13.28
N ASN A 460 4.12 -4.09 -12.27
CA ASN A 460 5.04 -5.24 -12.36
C ASN A 460 4.37 -6.50 -12.90
N THR A 461 3.05 -6.47 -13.11
CA THR A 461 2.26 -7.56 -13.68
C THR A 461 2.74 -7.91 -15.08
N LYS A 462 2.98 -9.20 -15.31
CA LYS A 462 3.46 -9.74 -16.59
C LYS A 462 2.31 -10.06 -17.53
N LEU A 463 2.45 -9.67 -18.79
CA LEU A 463 1.48 -10.02 -19.83
C LEU A 463 1.84 -11.37 -20.45
N VAL A 464 0.89 -12.31 -20.41
CA VAL A 464 1.03 -13.63 -21.03
C VAL A 464 -0.02 -13.80 -22.11
N GLY A 465 0.41 -13.88 -23.37
CA GLY A 465 -0.47 -14.24 -24.48
C GLY A 465 -0.78 -15.73 -24.46
N SER A 466 -1.98 -16.14 -24.85
CA SER A 466 -2.36 -17.56 -24.86
C SER A 466 -3.17 -17.95 -26.08
N VAL A 467 -2.86 -19.13 -26.62
CA VAL A 467 -3.64 -19.83 -27.65
C VAL A 467 -3.90 -21.26 -27.18
N PHE A 468 -4.87 -21.91 -27.81
CA PHE A 468 -5.23 -23.29 -27.46
C PHE A 468 -4.74 -24.25 -28.54
N ALA A 469 -4.10 -25.36 -28.16
CA ALA A 469 -3.54 -26.37 -29.07
C ALA A 469 -4.59 -26.99 -30.00
N ASP A 470 -5.86 -26.99 -29.58
CA ASP A 470 -7.01 -27.50 -30.30
C ASP A 470 -7.81 -26.42 -31.05
N ASN A 471 -7.28 -25.20 -31.18
CA ASN A 471 -7.95 -24.09 -31.88
C ASN A 471 -8.29 -24.42 -33.34
N GLU A 472 -7.49 -25.24 -34.03
CA GLU A 472 -7.76 -25.65 -35.42
C GLU A 472 -9.08 -26.43 -35.57
N MET A 473 -9.64 -26.95 -34.47
CA MET A 473 -10.95 -27.61 -34.46
C MET A 473 -12.13 -26.64 -34.53
N PHE A 474 -11.91 -25.34 -34.30
CA PHE A 474 -12.94 -24.31 -34.26
C PHE A 474 -12.93 -23.47 -35.53
N GLU A 475 -14.11 -23.09 -36.00
CA GLU A 475 -14.25 -22.23 -37.17
C GLU A 475 -13.65 -20.85 -36.86
N ASN A 476 -12.66 -20.41 -37.66
CA ASN A 476 -11.86 -19.20 -37.42
C ASN A 476 -10.98 -19.24 -36.15
N GLY A 477 -10.62 -20.43 -35.67
CA GLY A 477 -9.65 -20.61 -34.61
C GLY A 477 -8.26 -20.07 -34.99
N LEU A 478 -7.60 -19.38 -34.07
CA LEU A 478 -6.24 -18.88 -34.31
C LEU A 478 -5.23 -20.04 -34.31
N ASP A 479 -4.40 -20.12 -35.36
CA ASP A 479 -3.37 -21.16 -35.54
C ASP A 479 -2.41 -21.21 -34.33
N PRO A 480 -2.33 -22.33 -33.59
CA PRO A 480 -1.45 -22.48 -32.44
C PRO A 480 0.04 -22.26 -32.77
N MET A 481 0.45 -22.53 -34.02
CA MET A 481 1.83 -22.34 -34.48
C MET A 481 2.25 -20.87 -34.51
N CYS A 482 1.30 -19.93 -34.52
CA CYS A 482 1.62 -18.50 -34.50
C CYS A 482 1.94 -17.96 -33.10
N MET A 483 1.86 -18.78 -32.02
CA MET A 483 1.96 -18.31 -30.63
C MET A 483 3.22 -17.47 -30.36
N VAL A 484 4.38 -17.89 -30.88
CA VAL A 484 5.64 -17.17 -30.66
C VAL A 484 5.62 -15.79 -31.31
N GLU A 485 5.20 -15.70 -32.57
CA GLU A 485 5.10 -14.40 -33.27
C GLU A 485 4.00 -13.54 -32.67
N LEU A 486 2.86 -14.12 -32.28
CA LEU A 486 1.78 -13.40 -31.61
C LEU A 486 2.25 -12.76 -30.29
N ALA A 487 2.96 -13.54 -29.45
CA ALA A 487 3.51 -13.02 -28.20
C ALA A 487 4.53 -11.91 -28.43
N LYS A 488 5.36 -12.04 -29.47
CA LYS A 488 6.38 -11.06 -29.84
C LYS A 488 5.75 -9.76 -30.34
N ASP A 489 4.83 -9.86 -31.31
CA ASP A 489 4.17 -8.72 -31.93
C ASP A 489 3.23 -8.02 -30.95
N GLY A 490 2.63 -8.78 -30.04
CA GLY A 490 1.81 -8.31 -28.92
C GLY A 490 2.59 -7.82 -27.69
N GLU A 491 3.93 -7.80 -27.75
CA GLU A 491 4.81 -7.31 -26.66
C GLU A 491 4.58 -8.01 -25.30
N CYS A 492 4.33 -9.31 -25.34
CA CYS A 492 4.13 -10.13 -24.14
C CYS A 492 5.45 -10.45 -23.42
N ASP A 493 5.38 -10.62 -22.11
CA ASP A 493 6.50 -11.12 -21.30
C ASP A 493 6.67 -12.66 -21.41
N GLY A 494 5.62 -13.35 -21.86
CA GLY A 494 5.60 -14.80 -22.04
C GLY A 494 4.38 -15.30 -22.81
N PHE A 495 4.31 -16.60 -23.02
CA PHE A 495 3.13 -17.23 -23.63
C PHE A 495 2.71 -18.53 -22.96
N LEU A 496 1.44 -18.90 -23.15
CA LEU A 496 0.83 -20.13 -22.68
C LEU A 496 0.12 -20.86 -23.83
N ILE A 497 0.49 -22.12 -24.06
CA ILE A 497 -0.32 -23.05 -24.86
C ILE A 497 -1.15 -23.90 -23.90
N ASP A 498 -2.48 -23.84 -24.01
CA ASP A 498 -3.42 -24.64 -23.22
C ASP A 498 -4.32 -25.48 -24.17
N THR A 499 -5.30 -26.19 -23.63
CA THR A 499 -6.37 -26.83 -24.43
C THR A 499 -7.71 -26.22 -24.07
N LEU A 500 -8.62 -26.03 -25.03
CA LEU A 500 -9.94 -25.47 -24.79
C LEU A 500 -10.97 -26.57 -24.52
N THR A 501 -10.99 -27.62 -25.35
CA THR A 501 -11.89 -28.77 -25.25
C THR A 501 -11.60 -29.60 -24.01
N LYS A 502 -12.68 -29.99 -23.30
CA LYS A 502 -12.63 -30.72 -22.03
C LYS A 502 -13.19 -32.15 -22.16
N ASP A 503 -12.78 -32.84 -23.22
CA ASP A 503 -13.27 -34.18 -23.59
C ASP A 503 -12.35 -35.35 -23.15
N GLY A 504 -11.32 -35.05 -22.37
CA GLY A 504 -10.37 -36.01 -21.82
C GLY A 504 -9.07 -36.14 -22.60
N ARG A 505 -8.98 -35.55 -23.80
CA ARG A 505 -7.72 -35.39 -24.53
C ARG A 505 -6.80 -34.36 -23.86
N ASN A 506 -5.49 -34.58 -23.95
CA ASN A 506 -4.46 -33.69 -23.40
C ASN A 506 -3.73 -32.92 -24.50
N LEU A 507 -2.79 -32.06 -24.10
CA LEU A 507 -1.97 -31.25 -25.00
C LEU A 507 -1.28 -32.07 -26.12
N PHE A 508 -0.78 -33.27 -25.78
CA PHE A 508 -0.02 -34.12 -26.70
C PHE A 508 -0.89 -34.81 -27.75
N ASP A 509 -2.20 -34.91 -27.53
CA ASP A 509 -3.15 -35.38 -28.54
C ASP A 509 -3.34 -34.37 -29.69
N PHE A 510 -2.98 -33.10 -29.48
CA PHE A 510 -3.12 -32.02 -30.46
C PHE A 510 -1.78 -31.56 -31.03
N MET A 511 -0.73 -31.51 -30.21
CA MET A 511 0.59 -31.08 -30.62
C MET A 511 1.67 -32.07 -30.17
N SER A 512 2.45 -32.57 -31.12
CA SER A 512 3.52 -33.53 -30.84
C SER A 512 4.66 -32.91 -30.02
N GLU A 513 5.39 -33.75 -29.25
CA GLU A 513 6.55 -33.33 -28.46
C GLU A 513 7.59 -32.52 -29.26
N PRO A 514 8.01 -32.92 -30.48
CA PRO A 514 8.98 -32.14 -31.26
C PRO A 514 8.50 -30.74 -31.63
N VAL A 515 7.20 -30.58 -31.90
CA VAL A 515 6.60 -29.28 -32.25
C VAL A 515 6.58 -28.36 -31.04
N LEU A 516 6.14 -28.87 -29.89
CA LEU A 516 6.15 -28.11 -28.63
C LEU A 516 7.56 -27.74 -28.20
N LYS A 517 8.53 -28.64 -28.36
CA LYS A 517 9.96 -28.38 -28.10
C LYS A 517 10.50 -27.25 -28.97
N ASP A 518 10.15 -27.22 -30.25
CA ASP A 518 10.56 -26.15 -31.15
C ASP A 518 9.93 -24.80 -30.78
N ILE A 519 8.65 -24.78 -30.43
CA ILE A 519 7.95 -23.56 -29.98
C ILE A 519 8.54 -23.02 -28.67
N VAL A 520 8.75 -23.89 -27.67
CA VAL A 520 9.35 -23.51 -26.39
C VAL A 520 10.75 -22.98 -26.59
N LEU A 521 11.59 -23.64 -27.38
CA LEU A 521 12.95 -23.17 -27.66
C LEU A 521 12.96 -21.79 -28.34
N LYS A 522 12.13 -21.59 -29.37
CA LYS A 522 11.99 -20.29 -30.03
C LYS A 522 11.53 -19.18 -29.08
N GLY A 523 10.59 -19.49 -28.17
CA GLY A 523 10.17 -18.58 -27.11
C GLY A 523 11.33 -18.18 -26.18
N LYS A 524 12.10 -19.17 -25.74
CA LYS A 524 13.27 -18.97 -24.88
C LYS A 524 14.36 -18.14 -25.57
N GLU A 525 14.60 -18.35 -26.86
CA GLU A 525 15.54 -17.55 -27.67
C GLU A 525 15.16 -16.06 -27.69
N LEU A 526 13.86 -15.75 -27.65
CA LEU A 526 13.34 -14.38 -27.54
C LEU A 526 13.32 -13.83 -26.10
N GLY A 527 13.73 -14.63 -25.11
CA GLY A 527 13.71 -14.26 -23.69
C GLY A 527 12.31 -14.23 -23.07
N MET A 528 11.36 -14.96 -23.67
CA MET A 528 9.98 -15.07 -23.15
C MET A 528 9.86 -16.20 -22.14
N SER A 529 9.01 -16.01 -21.13
CA SER A 529 8.57 -17.12 -20.28
C SER A 529 7.67 -18.06 -21.07
N THR A 530 7.93 -19.37 -20.98
CA THR A 530 7.18 -20.40 -21.72
C THR A 530 6.32 -21.24 -20.78
N ALA A 531 5.05 -21.45 -21.12
CA ALA A 531 4.13 -22.24 -20.31
C ALA A 531 3.32 -23.24 -21.16
N LEU A 532 3.20 -24.47 -20.68
CA LEU A 532 2.37 -25.52 -21.29
C LEU A 532 1.32 -26.01 -20.29
N SER A 533 0.09 -26.18 -20.75
CA SER A 533 -1.06 -26.65 -19.98
C SER A 533 -1.98 -27.50 -20.86
N GLY A 534 -2.95 -28.19 -20.27
CA GLY A 534 -4.03 -28.85 -20.99
C GLY A 534 -4.15 -30.34 -20.70
N HIS A 535 -4.95 -30.67 -19.67
CA HIS A 535 -5.16 -32.04 -19.14
C HIS A 535 -3.88 -32.87 -18.93
N LEU A 536 -2.77 -32.22 -18.64
CA LEU A 536 -1.50 -32.86 -18.33
C LEU A 536 -1.62 -33.73 -17.08
N LYS A 537 -1.01 -34.91 -17.12
CA LYS A 537 -0.98 -35.94 -16.08
C LYS A 537 0.46 -36.22 -15.68
N ILE A 538 0.65 -36.93 -14.57
CA ILE A 538 1.99 -37.37 -14.11
C ILE A 538 2.71 -38.20 -15.19
N ALA A 539 1.96 -38.98 -15.98
CA ALA A 539 2.50 -39.79 -17.06
C ALA A 539 3.11 -38.96 -18.21
N ASP A 540 2.76 -37.68 -18.33
CA ASP A 540 3.24 -36.79 -19.39
C ASP A 540 4.52 -36.02 -18.98
N LEU A 541 5.02 -36.23 -17.76
CA LEU A 541 6.14 -35.46 -17.21
C LEU A 541 7.48 -35.75 -17.91
N ASP A 542 7.65 -36.91 -18.53
CA ASP A 542 8.88 -37.24 -19.25
C ASP A 542 8.97 -36.43 -20.55
N GLU A 543 7.87 -36.36 -21.31
CA GLU A 543 7.70 -35.51 -22.50
C GLU A 543 7.89 -34.03 -22.13
N LEU A 544 7.24 -33.57 -21.05
CA LEU A 544 7.37 -32.19 -20.58
C LEU A 544 8.80 -31.86 -20.16
N ALA A 545 9.50 -32.77 -19.45
CA ALA A 545 10.90 -32.60 -19.09
C ALA A 545 11.79 -32.52 -20.35
N ARG A 546 11.51 -33.31 -21.38
CA ARG A 546 12.24 -33.25 -22.65
C ARG A 546 12.03 -31.96 -23.44
N ILE A 547 10.84 -31.36 -23.35
CA ILE A 547 10.47 -30.05 -23.92
C ILE A 547 11.02 -28.89 -23.09
N ASN A 548 11.05 -29.07 -21.77
CA ASN A 548 11.48 -28.12 -20.75
C ASN A 548 10.79 -26.74 -20.78
N PRO A 549 9.45 -26.61 -20.72
CA PRO A 549 8.84 -25.28 -20.55
C PRO A 549 9.22 -24.67 -19.18
N ASP A 550 9.20 -23.34 -19.06
CA ASP A 550 9.47 -22.68 -17.77
C ASP A 550 8.34 -22.94 -16.75
N ILE A 551 7.11 -23.17 -17.21
CA ILE A 551 5.92 -23.42 -16.37
C ILE A 551 5.09 -24.58 -16.93
N VAL A 552 4.70 -25.52 -16.06
CA VAL A 552 3.73 -26.58 -16.34
C VAL A 552 2.44 -26.32 -15.57
N GLY A 553 1.35 -26.12 -16.31
CA GLY A 553 0.01 -25.87 -15.78
C GLY A 553 -0.82 -27.14 -15.63
N VAL A 554 -1.35 -27.39 -14.43
CA VAL A 554 -2.22 -28.54 -14.13
C VAL A 554 -3.47 -28.16 -13.37
N ARG A 555 -4.49 -29.02 -13.52
CA ARG A 555 -5.67 -29.03 -12.64
C ARG A 555 -6.15 -30.45 -12.36
N GLY A 556 -6.58 -31.18 -13.39
CA GLY A 556 -7.17 -32.51 -13.22
C GLY A 556 -6.25 -33.48 -12.46
N ALA A 557 -4.94 -33.45 -12.75
CA ALA A 557 -3.94 -34.27 -12.09
C ALA A 557 -3.75 -33.99 -10.59
N VAL A 558 -4.25 -32.85 -10.09
CA VAL A 558 -4.10 -32.42 -8.69
C VAL A 558 -5.44 -32.27 -7.94
N CYS A 559 -6.54 -32.69 -8.57
CA CYS A 559 -7.84 -32.83 -7.91
C CYS A 559 -7.99 -34.25 -7.31
N GLY A 560 -8.78 -34.40 -6.24
CA GLY A 560 -8.98 -35.70 -5.58
C GLY A 560 -9.39 -36.82 -6.55
N ASN A 561 -8.66 -37.95 -6.55
CA ASN A 561 -8.79 -39.08 -7.49
C ASN A 561 -8.56 -38.75 -8.99
N GLY A 562 -7.96 -37.60 -9.34
CA GLY A 562 -7.64 -37.23 -10.72
C GLY A 562 -8.83 -36.69 -11.54
N GLU A 563 -9.97 -36.43 -10.89
CA GLU A 563 -11.19 -35.89 -11.51
C GLU A 563 -11.24 -34.36 -11.39
N ARG A 564 -11.29 -33.64 -12.52
CA ARG A 564 -11.22 -32.17 -12.60
C ARG A 564 -12.34 -31.41 -11.85
N ASP A 565 -13.50 -32.04 -11.68
CA ASP A 565 -14.70 -31.43 -11.07
C ASP A 565 -14.66 -31.48 -9.53
N ARG A 566 -13.65 -32.13 -8.95
CA ARG A 566 -13.41 -32.12 -7.51
C ARG A 566 -12.43 -31.02 -7.12
N ALA A 567 -12.46 -30.66 -5.84
CA ALA A 567 -11.53 -29.69 -5.28
C ALA A 567 -10.07 -30.15 -5.44
N VAL A 568 -9.17 -29.19 -5.57
CA VAL A 568 -7.71 -29.39 -5.47
C VAL A 568 -7.39 -30.04 -4.13
N ALA A 569 -6.49 -31.01 -4.13
CA ALA A 569 -6.03 -31.72 -2.93
C ALA A 569 -4.52 -31.58 -2.78
N TRP A 570 -4.06 -31.07 -1.64
CA TRP A 570 -2.65 -30.77 -1.38
C TRP A 570 -1.74 -31.99 -1.56
N GLU A 571 -2.21 -33.22 -1.26
CA GLU A 571 -1.42 -34.45 -1.44
C GLU A 571 -1.11 -34.71 -2.91
N ALA A 572 -2.08 -34.48 -3.80
CA ALA A 572 -1.91 -34.68 -5.24
C ALA A 572 -1.03 -33.59 -5.85
N VAL A 573 -1.15 -32.34 -5.37
CA VAL A 573 -0.23 -31.25 -5.73
C VAL A 573 1.21 -31.58 -5.30
N ALA A 574 1.39 -32.06 -4.08
CA ALA A 574 2.71 -32.44 -3.54
C ALA A 574 3.35 -33.59 -4.31
N GLU A 575 2.58 -34.62 -4.67
CA GLU A 575 3.11 -35.72 -5.48
C GLU A 575 3.48 -35.26 -6.89
N PHE A 576 2.66 -34.40 -7.52
CA PHE A 576 2.99 -33.85 -8.84
C PHE A 576 4.27 -33.02 -8.78
N LYS A 577 4.39 -32.14 -7.77
CA LYS A 577 5.59 -31.31 -7.53
C LYS A 577 6.83 -32.17 -7.33
N ARG A 578 6.73 -33.23 -6.51
CA ARG A 578 7.83 -34.16 -6.26
C ARG A 578 8.29 -34.87 -7.54
N GLN A 579 7.36 -35.33 -8.37
CA GLN A 579 7.69 -35.99 -9.65
C GLN A 579 8.35 -35.03 -10.65
N LEU A 580 7.93 -33.76 -10.64
CA LEU A 580 8.55 -32.70 -11.42
C LEU A 580 9.99 -32.44 -10.97
N ASP A 581 10.21 -32.31 -9.65
CA ASP A 581 11.52 -32.01 -9.08
C ASP A 581 12.53 -33.16 -9.26
N LEU A 582 12.10 -34.43 -9.28
CA LEU A 582 12.96 -35.59 -9.61
C LEU A 582 13.57 -35.53 -11.02
N ARG A 583 12.84 -34.97 -11.99
CA ARG A 583 13.34 -34.80 -13.37
C ARG A 583 14.25 -33.58 -13.47
N LYS A 584 13.97 -32.52 -12.72
CA LYS A 584 14.86 -31.35 -12.61
C LYS A 584 16.21 -31.68 -12.02
N SER A 585 16.22 -32.50 -10.95
CA SER A 585 17.45 -32.91 -10.29
C SER A 585 18.26 -33.92 -11.11
N GLY A 586 17.66 -34.55 -12.12
CA GLY A 586 18.26 -35.63 -12.90
C GLY A 586 18.21 -36.99 -12.18
N GLU A 587 17.50 -37.11 -11.06
CA GLU A 587 17.24 -38.41 -10.41
C GLU A 587 16.38 -39.32 -11.28
N VAL A 588 15.53 -38.73 -12.12
CA VAL A 588 14.89 -39.40 -13.26
C VAL A 588 15.51 -38.81 -14.52
N ASP A 589 16.36 -39.59 -15.18
CA ASP A 589 16.95 -39.23 -16.46
C ASP A 589 15.94 -39.48 -17.59
N VAL A 590 15.71 -38.45 -18.39
CA VAL A 590 14.78 -38.48 -19.54
C VAL A 590 15.52 -38.34 -20.87
N TYR A 591 16.85 -38.19 -20.85
CA TYR A 591 17.69 -38.03 -22.03
C TYR A 591 18.78 -39.11 -22.04
N ASP A 592 18.61 -40.15 -22.85
CA ASP A 592 19.61 -41.22 -23.01
C ASP A 592 20.95 -40.69 -23.59
N GLY A 593 21.91 -40.34 -22.72
CA GLY A 593 23.34 -40.64 -22.88
C GLY A 593 24.18 -40.03 -24.01
N GLU A 594 24.02 -38.76 -24.41
CA GLU A 594 24.99 -38.10 -25.32
C GLU A 594 25.92 -37.10 -24.59
N GLU A 595 27.13 -37.57 -24.25
CA GLU A 595 28.27 -36.74 -23.81
C GLU A 595 29.12 -36.29 -25.04
N ILE A 596 29.29 -34.98 -25.22
CA ILE A 596 30.10 -34.39 -26.32
C ILE A 596 31.46 -33.90 -25.74
N PRO A 597 32.63 -34.13 -26.40
CA PRO A 597 33.96 -33.87 -25.82
C PRO A 597 34.56 -32.47 -26.13
N VAL A 598 35.59 -32.10 -25.34
CA VAL A 598 36.15 -30.74 -25.13
C VAL A 598 37.53 -30.49 -25.76
N THR A 599 37.82 -29.29 -26.33
CA THR A 599 39.18 -28.66 -26.29
C THR A 599 39.26 -27.13 -26.53
N GLY A 600 39.79 -26.33 -25.59
CA GLY A 600 40.71 -25.20 -25.89
C GLY A 600 40.25 -23.72 -25.71
N SER A 601 41.13 -22.87 -25.16
CA SER A 601 40.93 -21.52 -24.60
C SER A 601 41.01 -20.28 -25.52
N GLY A 602 40.22 -19.25 -25.20
CA GLY A 602 40.29 -17.85 -25.65
C GLY A 602 39.29 -16.98 -24.85
N GLY A 603 39.12 -15.70 -25.20
CA GLY A 603 38.39 -14.67 -24.41
C GLY A 603 37.12 -15.18 -23.73
N TRP A 604 37.01 -14.98 -22.41
CA TRP A 604 36.10 -15.75 -21.56
C TRP A 604 35.00 -14.86 -20.99
N ILE A 605 33.75 -15.13 -21.37
CA ILE A 605 32.57 -14.42 -20.86
C ILE A 605 31.74 -15.40 -20.04
N VAL A 606 31.46 -15.06 -18.78
CA VAL A 606 30.66 -15.90 -17.89
C VAL A 606 29.24 -15.37 -17.86
N ILE A 607 28.29 -16.22 -18.23
CA ILE A 607 26.86 -16.03 -18.02
C ILE A 607 26.47 -16.84 -16.79
N ASP A 608 26.34 -16.15 -15.66
CA ASP A 608 25.85 -16.76 -14.44
C ASP A 608 24.33 -16.99 -14.56
N GLY A 609 23.94 -18.25 -14.77
CA GLY A 609 22.55 -18.69 -14.84
C GLY A 609 21.96 -19.10 -13.50
N ARG A 610 22.71 -19.01 -12.39
CA ARG A 610 22.19 -19.30 -11.05
C ARG A 610 21.06 -18.33 -10.73
N GLY A 611 19.90 -18.88 -10.38
CA GLY A 611 18.70 -18.11 -10.09
C GLY A 611 18.00 -17.48 -11.30
N LYS A 612 18.36 -17.89 -12.53
CA LYS A 612 17.72 -17.43 -13.79
C LYS A 612 16.88 -18.56 -14.39
N SER A 613 15.83 -18.20 -15.14
CA SER A 613 15.11 -19.17 -15.97
C SER A 613 15.98 -19.63 -17.15
N CYS A 614 15.62 -20.78 -17.74
CA CYS A 614 16.26 -21.26 -18.95
C CYS A 614 16.20 -20.24 -20.09
N ALA A 615 15.02 -19.61 -20.27
CA ALA A 615 14.81 -18.53 -21.24
C ALA A 615 15.81 -17.39 -21.01
N GLY A 616 16.02 -17.03 -19.74
CA GLY A 616 16.94 -15.96 -19.39
C GLY A 616 18.40 -16.29 -19.74
N VAL A 617 18.81 -17.54 -19.52
CA VAL A 617 20.16 -17.99 -19.85
C VAL A 617 20.36 -18.08 -21.37
N ILE A 618 19.42 -18.67 -22.11
CA ILE A 618 19.51 -18.78 -23.57
C ILE A 618 19.47 -17.39 -24.23
N ALA A 619 18.59 -16.48 -23.81
CA ALA A 619 18.55 -15.13 -24.36
C ALA A 619 19.85 -14.34 -24.09
N ALA A 620 20.47 -14.53 -22.93
CA ALA A 620 21.77 -13.96 -22.62
C ALA A 620 22.87 -14.55 -23.51
N LEU A 621 22.84 -15.87 -23.73
CA LEU A 621 23.76 -16.58 -24.63
C LEU A 621 23.62 -16.08 -26.07
N THR A 622 22.41 -16.10 -26.64
CA THR A 622 22.12 -15.61 -27.99
C THR A 622 22.56 -14.16 -28.18
N ARG A 623 22.19 -13.26 -27.24
CA ARG A 623 22.60 -11.85 -27.29
C ARG A 623 24.11 -11.69 -27.24
N GLN A 624 24.79 -12.47 -26.40
CA GLN A 624 26.24 -12.44 -26.28
C GLN A 624 26.89 -12.89 -27.60
N VAL A 625 26.43 -13.99 -28.18
CA VAL A 625 26.94 -14.50 -29.46
C VAL A 625 26.69 -13.52 -30.61
N ASP A 626 25.51 -12.89 -30.65
CA ASP A 626 25.20 -11.87 -31.66
C ASP A 626 26.11 -10.64 -31.55
N MET A 627 26.54 -10.30 -30.33
CA MET A 627 27.44 -9.18 -30.06
C MET A 627 28.91 -9.51 -30.32
N ASP A 628 29.34 -10.72 -29.96
CA ASP A 628 30.74 -11.19 -30.04
C ASP A 628 30.77 -12.70 -30.28
N LYS A 629 31.22 -13.07 -31.48
CA LYS A 629 31.32 -14.46 -31.95
C LYS A 629 32.70 -15.07 -31.70
N ASP A 630 33.68 -14.28 -31.27
CA ASP A 630 35.07 -14.73 -31.11
C ASP A 630 35.38 -15.19 -29.68
N SER A 631 34.56 -14.77 -28.70
CA SER A 631 34.70 -15.14 -27.29
C SER A 631 34.02 -16.47 -26.94
N PHE A 632 34.66 -17.24 -26.07
CA PHE A 632 34.07 -18.39 -25.41
C PHE A 632 33.07 -17.93 -24.35
N VAL A 633 31.94 -18.62 -24.26
CA VAL A 633 30.87 -18.29 -23.31
C VAL A 633 30.69 -19.44 -22.34
N GLU A 634 30.89 -19.18 -21.04
CA GLU A 634 30.64 -20.13 -19.97
C GLU A 634 29.28 -19.85 -19.31
N ALA A 635 28.33 -20.78 -19.39
CA ALA A 635 27.06 -20.72 -18.68
C ALA A 635 27.12 -21.52 -17.37
N ILE A 636 26.81 -20.89 -16.23
CA ILE A 636 26.69 -21.58 -14.93
C ILE A 636 25.23 -21.96 -14.70
N LEU A 637 24.93 -23.25 -14.58
CA LEU A 637 23.56 -23.79 -14.53
C LEU A 637 23.38 -24.65 -13.28
N ALA A 638 22.18 -24.66 -12.68
CA ALA A 638 21.95 -25.35 -11.40
C ALA A 638 21.05 -26.60 -11.52
N ASP A 639 20.51 -26.90 -12.69
CA ASP A 639 19.64 -28.05 -12.94
C ASP A 639 19.94 -28.74 -14.28
N ALA A 640 19.60 -30.03 -14.36
CA ALA A 640 19.93 -30.92 -15.48
C ALA A 640 19.24 -30.50 -16.80
N LEU A 641 18.00 -30.02 -16.71
CA LEU A 641 17.20 -29.65 -17.87
C LEU A 641 17.75 -28.39 -18.57
N ASN A 642 18.14 -27.39 -17.79
CA ASN A 642 18.77 -26.20 -18.33
C ASN A 642 20.13 -26.50 -18.99
N ILE A 643 20.90 -27.44 -18.42
CA ILE A 643 22.17 -27.89 -19.01
C ILE A 643 21.93 -28.53 -20.38
N TYR A 644 20.87 -29.35 -20.50
CA TYR A 644 20.51 -29.97 -21.77
C TYR A 644 20.06 -28.92 -22.79
N ASP A 645 19.15 -28.01 -22.44
CA ASP A 645 18.63 -26.99 -23.37
C ASP A 645 19.72 -26.04 -23.87
N VAL A 646 20.66 -25.64 -23.00
CA VAL A 646 21.81 -24.85 -23.42
C VAL A 646 22.71 -25.63 -24.39
N SER A 647 22.84 -26.95 -24.20
CA SER A 647 23.60 -27.80 -25.13
C SER A 647 22.91 -27.93 -26.49
N LEU A 648 21.59 -28.12 -26.47
CA LEU A 648 20.79 -28.23 -27.69
C LEU A 648 20.73 -26.91 -28.47
N TRP A 649 20.59 -25.79 -27.77
CA TRP A 649 20.68 -24.45 -28.37
C TRP A 649 22.03 -24.27 -29.08
N ALA A 650 23.13 -24.62 -28.42
CA ALA A 650 24.46 -24.53 -29.00
C ALA A 650 24.57 -25.40 -30.27
N GLU A 651 24.13 -26.66 -30.20
CA GLU A 651 24.15 -27.57 -31.35
C GLU A 651 23.32 -27.03 -32.54
N LYS A 652 22.08 -26.59 -32.29
CA LYS A 652 21.19 -26.04 -33.34
C LYS A 652 21.76 -24.78 -34.00
N ALA A 653 22.42 -23.93 -33.22
CA ALA A 653 23.05 -22.71 -33.71
C ALA A 653 24.44 -22.96 -34.34
N GLY A 654 24.94 -24.20 -34.33
CA GLY A 654 26.24 -24.58 -34.88
C GLY A 654 27.45 -24.24 -34.00
N HIS A 655 27.21 -23.96 -32.72
CA HIS A 655 28.22 -23.70 -31.70
C HIS A 655 28.77 -25.01 -31.12
N GLU A 656 30.03 -25.02 -30.68
CA GLU A 656 30.67 -26.19 -30.08
C GLU A 656 30.56 -26.12 -28.54
N VAL A 657 29.82 -27.06 -27.93
CA VAL A 657 29.85 -27.26 -26.47
C VAL A 657 31.17 -27.90 -26.10
N MET A 658 32.03 -27.11 -25.46
CA MET A 658 33.37 -27.51 -25.09
C MET A 658 33.38 -28.34 -23.82
N THR A 659 33.18 -27.76 -22.63
CA THR A 659 33.23 -28.48 -21.34
C THR A 659 31.89 -28.46 -20.64
N LYS A 660 31.58 -29.53 -19.90
CA LYS A 660 30.63 -29.49 -18.79
C LYS A 660 31.37 -29.87 -17.51
N ARG A 661 31.41 -28.98 -16.52
CA ARG A 661 32.02 -29.26 -15.21
C ARG A 661 31.04 -28.98 -14.09
N THR A 662 30.68 -30.00 -13.32
CA THR A 662 29.89 -29.84 -12.10
C THR A 662 30.80 -29.43 -10.94
N ASP A 663 30.53 -28.28 -10.35
CA ASP A 663 31.19 -27.73 -9.17
C ASP A 663 30.65 -28.40 -7.88
N PRO A 664 31.39 -28.35 -6.76
CA PRO A 664 30.99 -28.99 -5.50
C PRO A 664 29.68 -28.47 -4.88
N ASP A 665 29.21 -27.31 -5.32
CA ASP A 665 27.93 -26.72 -4.91
C ASP A 665 26.73 -27.24 -5.71
N GLY A 666 26.95 -28.21 -6.62
CA GLY A 666 25.92 -28.84 -7.45
C GLY A 666 25.66 -28.12 -8.79
N THR A 667 26.30 -26.98 -9.04
CA THR A 667 26.13 -26.24 -10.31
C THR A 667 27.02 -26.81 -11.41
N THR A 668 26.56 -26.80 -12.66
CA THR A 668 27.34 -27.21 -13.83
C THR A 668 27.69 -26.02 -14.70
N ARG A 669 28.98 -25.88 -14.99
CA ARG A 669 29.53 -24.90 -15.93
C ARG A 669 29.60 -25.51 -17.33
N VAL A 670 28.89 -24.92 -18.28
CA VAL A 670 28.89 -25.31 -19.70
C VAL A 670 29.67 -24.27 -20.48
N LEU A 671 30.84 -24.63 -21.00
CA LEU A 671 31.66 -23.76 -21.85
C LEU A 671 31.28 -24.00 -23.31
N ILE A 672 30.98 -22.93 -24.04
CA ILE A 672 30.49 -22.97 -25.41
C ILE A 672 31.40 -22.08 -26.25
N ARG A 673 31.81 -22.59 -27.42
CA ARG A 673 32.48 -21.80 -28.45
C ARG A 673 31.45 -21.46 -29.53
N PRO A 674 31.00 -20.20 -29.62
CA PRO A 674 30.15 -19.75 -30.72
C PRO A 674 30.78 -20.04 -32.09
#